data_AF-A0A2W4ZBT3-F1
#
_entry.id   AF-A0A2W4ZBT3-F1
#
_cell.length_a   1.000
_cell.length_b   1.000
_cell.length_c   1.000
_cell.angle_alpha   90.00
_cell.angle_beta   90.00
_cell.angle_gamma   90.00
#
_symmetry.space_group_name_H-M   'P 1'
#
loop_
_entity.id
_entity.type
_entity.pdbx_description
1 polymer ?
#
loop_
_entity_poly.entity_id
_entity_poly.type
_entity_poly.pdbx_seq_one_letter_code
_entity_poly.pdbx_strand_id
1 'polypeptide(L)'
;MMRPGREMRGMPRMGRLVSLLALTVGLIAAAPPPGTPPRPSPPAARPGQTLPIALRWTAQTVDQRHTVATLTLRNNGAEPFSLRGWWIHVSAMSAIDRPMPGDGVEVAPIAGPLVRLRPVGGPAMLAPGATVTMMLRHADIMILSDKAPVGPYLVRDDDPNHGVALTDYRVEPFAAADPIPGAPPGIGSVVAPEDRYIANARIVPVPLDTLSPVFPTPQRTTRRDGAVAVARWAVRAPATLRAEARFAATLNAGDVPGSPGQSSVPLTLAIGPVAGEVSDEAYHLTIRHDGATITGASAAGVFRGLQSLRQIVDAAPAATGRGRAIPLFEISDAPRFGYRGLMLDVARNFQSRDEVLRVIDLMAVAKLNRLHLHLTDDEGWRIAIPALPELTEVGARRSQNFGRGATLPPAYGSGPDADDPHGSGYYTAADYVAILTYARARHIEVIPEIEMPGHARAAVQAMATRAARWRAAGRADADRWLLRDPGDRSTYRSAQAYTDNVIDPGAPGTYRFIETVVAQVAALHRQAGVPLRVLHIGGDELADGAWEGSPAATRAIAALPGGAGTGTAGLWDQFYDRMTAILSAHGVAAAGWEELGMRKASAPGGTGPVVSDHFLNRPVTLHVWNNQGPAKGLANRLANAGYPVVMSPATALYFDMAHARDRSELGHNWAGYTDLETVFRFEPFALIDQVDAGPGGPSPADSLSMAGRSRVKGIEATLFSETVRAPWRIGHMLLPRLFAVAERGWSVAPEWNALQGPARDAAYAAAWSRFATQLGLRVLPRLDRDLPGFAYRIAAPGLVMRDGQVLANAELPGFVLRYTTDGSDPDRDSPVMTGPIEVKGTITVAAFSPAGRAGPSARIVRP
;
A
#
# COMPACT_ATOMS: atom_id res chain seq x y z
N MET A 1 -31.28 -45.14 -49.43
CA MET A 1 -32.70 -45.51 -49.63
C MET A 1 -33.19 -46.08 -48.31
N MET A 2 -34.29 -45.72 -47.69
CA MET A 2 -35.31 -44.68 -47.85
C MET A 2 -36.17 -44.81 -46.55
N ARG A 3 -36.59 -43.66 -46.00
CA ARG A 3 -37.76 -43.45 -45.10
C ARG A 3 -39.00 -44.28 -45.50
N PRO A 4 -40.11 -44.36 -44.71
CA PRO A 4 -40.79 -43.27 -43.94
C PRO A 4 -41.39 -43.71 -42.58
N GLY A 5 -41.91 -42.87 -41.65
CA GLY A 5 -42.86 -41.72 -41.67
C GLY A 5 -44.22 -42.20 -41.11
N ARG A 6 -45.05 -41.54 -40.28
CA ARG A 6 -45.44 -40.11 -40.03
C ARG A 6 -46.41 -40.06 -38.79
N GLU A 7 -46.36 -39.05 -37.89
CA GLU A 7 -47.32 -37.92 -37.62
C GLU A 7 -48.80 -38.29 -37.27
N MET A 8 -49.60 -37.67 -36.39
CA MET A 8 -49.62 -36.34 -35.71
C MET A 8 -50.76 -36.21 -34.64
N ARG A 9 -50.61 -35.24 -33.71
CA ARG A 9 -51.60 -34.38 -32.96
C ARG A 9 -52.29 -34.80 -31.63
N GLY A 10 -52.11 -33.94 -30.59
CA GLY A 10 -53.21 -33.31 -29.82
C GLY A 10 -53.28 -33.50 -28.28
N MET A 11 -53.00 -32.43 -27.51
CA MET A 11 -53.07 -32.22 -26.02
C MET A 11 -54.51 -32.32 -25.41
N PRO A 12 -54.76 -32.34 -24.05
CA PRO A 12 -54.09 -31.53 -22.99
C PRO A 12 -53.92 -32.08 -21.53
N ARG A 13 -53.00 -31.40 -20.81
CA ARG A 13 -52.88 -31.04 -19.37
C ARG A 13 -52.95 -32.07 -18.19
N MET A 14 -51.95 -31.86 -17.30
CA MET A 14 -51.96 -31.84 -15.82
C MET A 14 -51.29 -33.03 -15.10
N GLY A 15 -50.21 -32.76 -14.35
CA GLY A 15 -49.60 -33.75 -13.44
C GLY A 15 -48.14 -33.46 -13.11
N ARG A 16 -47.87 -33.14 -11.85
CA ARG A 16 -46.58 -32.76 -11.24
C ARG A 16 -45.48 -33.83 -11.44
N LEU A 17 -44.24 -33.39 -11.65
CA LEU A 17 -43.04 -34.19 -11.35
C LEU A 17 -42.14 -33.42 -10.37
N VAL A 18 -41.93 -34.02 -9.20
CA VAL A 18 -40.98 -33.61 -8.17
C VAL A 18 -39.71 -34.43 -8.38
N SER A 19 -38.58 -33.76 -8.59
CA SER A 19 -37.25 -34.39 -8.55
C SER A 19 -36.66 -34.25 -7.15
N LEU A 20 -36.39 -35.41 -6.53
CA LEU A 20 -35.61 -35.54 -5.30
C LEU A 20 -34.13 -35.24 -5.61
N LEU A 21 -33.56 -34.22 -4.97
CA LEU A 21 -32.12 -34.15 -4.70
C LEU A 21 -31.95 -34.22 -3.18
N ALA A 22 -31.32 -35.30 -2.71
CA ALA A 22 -31.10 -35.57 -1.31
C ALA A 22 -30.00 -34.65 -0.74
N LEU A 23 -30.33 -34.01 0.38
CA LEU A 23 -29.40 -33.35 1.29
C LEU A 23 -28.48 -34.39 1.94
N THR A 24 -27.17 -34.22 1.80
CA THR A 24 -26.19 -34.73 2.78
C THR A 24 -25.70 -33.55 3.61
N VAL A 25 -26.15 -33.51 4.86
CA VAL A 25 -25.69 -32.61 5.92
C VAL A 25 -24.29 -33.07 6.35
N GLY A 26 -23.27 -32.31 5.96
CA GLY A 26 -21.94 -32.41 6.57
C GLY A 26 -21.89 -31.55 7.82
N LEU A 27 -21.70 -32.19 8.98
CA LEU A 27 -21.40 -31.52 10.25
C LEU A 27 -20.19 -30.57 10.05
N ILE A 28 -20.42 -29.28 10.24
CA ILE A 28 -19.36 -28.29 10.39
C ILE A 28 -18.80 -28.46 11.80
N ALA A 29 -17.69 -29.17 11.93
CA ALA A 29 -16.85 -29.05 13.11
C ALA A 29 -16.28 -27.63 13.12
N ALA A 30 -16.55 -26.88 14.20
CA ALA A 30 -15.98 -25.57 14.43
C ALA A 30 -14.45 -25.65 14.36
N ALA A 31 -13.84 -24.91 13.43
CA ALA A 31 -12.40 -24.73 13.41
C ALA A 31 -11.98 -24.02 14.71
N PRO A 32 -10.91 -24.47 15.39
CA PRO A 32 -10.38 -23.72 16.52
C PRO A 32 -9.96 -22.31 16.06
N PRO A 33 -10.14 -21.29 16.92
CA PRO A 33 -9.84 -19.90 16.55
C PRO A 33 -8.33 -19.72 16.30
N PRO A 34 -7.94 -18.81 15.39
CA PRO A 34 -6.54 -18.57 15.12
C PRO A 34 -5.86 -18.01 16.38
N GLY A 35 -4.84 -18.72 16.87
CA GLY A 35 -3.89 -18.17 17.83
C GLY A 35 -3.12 -17.00 17.21
N THR A 36 -2.27 -16.37 18.03
CA THR A 36 -1.27 -15.37 17.65
C THR A 36 -0.75 -15.66 16.23
N PRO A 37 -0.75 -14.69 15.28
CA PRO A 37 -0.23 -14.95 13.95
C PRO A 37 1.18 -15.55 14.13
N PRO A 38 1.44 -16.76 13.62
CA PRO A 38 2.74 -17.37 13.77
C PRO A 38 3.76 -16.39 13.21
N ARG A 39 4.85 -16.17 13.94
CA ARG A 39 6.05 -15.56 13.34
C ARG A 39 6.31 -16.29 12.02
N PRO A 40 6.56 -15.56 10.91
CA PRO A 40 6.49 -16.11 9.57
C PRO A 40 7.27 -17.41 9.51
N SER A 41 6.55 -18.49 9.22
CA SER A 41 7.19 -19.71 8.75
C SER A 41 7.59 -19.44 7.30
N PRO A 42 8.82 -19.75 6.89
CA PRO A 42 9.20 -19.67 5.49
C PRO A 42 8.22 -20.48 4.63
N PRO A 43 8.01 -20.11 3.36
CA PRO A 43 7.13 -20.86 2.47
C PRO A 43 7.48 -22.35 2.52
N ALA A 44 6.45 -23.19 2.56
CA ALA A 44 6.61 -24.64 2.66
C ALA A 44 7.45 -25.14 1.46
N ALA A 45 8.63 -25.67 1.74
CA ALA A 45 9.52 -26.23 0.74
C ALA A 45 8.85 -27.42 0.02
N ARG A 46 9.05 -27.52 -1.30
CA ARG A 46 8.87 -28.80 -2.00
C ARG A 46 9.86 -29.83 -1.45
N PRO A 47 9.52 -31.13 -1.40
CA PRO A 47 10.44 -32.15 -0.92
C PRO A 47 11.60 -32.32 -1.91
N GLY A 48 12.79 -31.88 -1.51
CA GLY A 48 14.03 -32.07 -2.27
C GLY A 48 15.14 -31.12 -1.79
N GLN A 49 16.02 -31.62 -0.93
CA GLN A 49 17.16 -30.92 -0.30
C GLN A 49 16.81 -29.81 0.71
N THR A 50 16.66 -30.20 1.98
CA THR A 50 16.87 -29.30 3.12
C THR A 50 18.36 -29.13 3.35
N LEU A 51 18.84 -27.88 3.38
CA LEU A 51 20.23 -27.58 3.73
C LEU A 51 20.49 -27.90 5.21
N PRO A 52 21.61 -28.55 5.56
CA PRO A 52 21.94 -28.90 6.95
C PRO A 52 22.49 -27.70 7.74
N ILE A 53 22.13 -26.46 7.35
CA ILE A 53 22.67 -25.24 7.94
C ILE A 53 21.55 -24.31 8.39
N ALA A 54 21.82 -23.59 9.48
CA ALA A 54 21.00 -22.49 9.96
C ALA A 54 21.73 -21.17 9.78
N LEU A 55 20.97 -20.13 9.47
CA LEU A 55 21.45 -18.76 9.42
C LEU A 55 20.70 -17.92 10.44
N ARG A 56 21.42 -17.22 11.32
CA ARG A 56 20.85 -16.27 12.28
C ARG A 56 21.37 -14.89 11.99
N TRP A 57 20.51 -13.90 12.06
CA TRP A 57 20.86 -12.50 11.86
C TRP A 57 20.56 -11.73 13.15
N THR A 58 21.55 -11.00 13.64
CA THR A 58 21.41 -10.01 14.70
C THR A 58 21.96 -8.68 14.19
N ALA A 59 21.56 -7.57 14.79
CA ALA A 59 22.19 -6.28 14.51
C ALA A 59 22.32 -5.42 15.76
N GLN A 60 23.41 -4.67 15.81
CA GLN A 60 23.76 -3.75 16.87
C GLN A 60 24.26 -2.44 16.26
N THR A 61 23.73 -1.32 16.73
CA THR A 61 24.28 0.00 16.39
C THR A 61 25.58 0.17 17.14
N VAL A 62 26.68 0.38 16.42
CA VAL A 62 28.04 0.42 17.01
C VAL A 62 28.56 1.83 17.18
N ASP A 63 28.07 2.79 16.39
CA ASP A 63 28.42 4.20 16.47
C ASP A 63 27.29 5.10 15.96
N GLN A 64 27.51 6.42 15.91
CA GLN A 64 26.52 7.42 15.47
C GLN A 64 26.21 7.41 13.97
N ARG A 65 26.83 6.53 13.19
CA ARG A 65 26.68 6.44 11.72
C ARG A 65 26.41 5.02 11.23
N HIS A 66 26.76 3.99 12.00
CA HIS A 66 26.75 2.62 11.51
C HIS A 66 26.04 1.64 12.43
N THR A 67 25.32 0.73 11.79
CA THR A 67 24.85 -0.53 12.38
C THR A 67 25.66 -1.68 11.82
N VAL A 68 26.12 -2.57 12.69
CA VAL A 68 26.77 -3.82 12.32
C VAL A 68 25.78 -4.96 12.52
N ALA A 69 25.50 -5.66 11.44
CA ALA A 69 24.74 -6.90 11.46
C ALA A 69 25.68 -8.11 11.47
N THR A 70 25.38 -9.09 12.33
CA THR A 70 26.11 -10.35 12.39
C THR A 70 25.25 -11.47 11.83
N LEU A 71 25.77 -12.16 10.81
CA LEU A 71 25.21 -13.40 10.29
C LEU A 71 25.98 -14.59 10.85
N THR A 72 25.31 -15.41 11.66
CA THR A 72 25.86 -16.65 12.21
C THR A 72 25.36 -17.83 11.39
N LEU A 73 26.26 -18.48 10.67
CA LEU A 73 26.00 -19.72 9.95
C LEU A 73 26.39 -20.90 10.83
N ARG A 74 25.44 -21.81 11.13
CA ARG A 74 25.65 -23.01 11.94
C ARG A 74 25.44 -24.26 11.12
N ASN A 75 26.32 -25.24 11.25
CA ASN A 75 26.06 -26.58 10.72
C ASN A 75 25.18 -27.37 11.72
N ASN A 76 23.94 -27.65 11.32
CA ASN A 76 22.99 -28.47 12.08
C ASN A 76 22.99 -29.94 11.60
N GLY A 77 23.77 -30.29 10.57
CA GLY A 77 23.90 -31.66 10.06
C GLY A 77 24.80 -32.55 10.93
N ALA A 78 24.76 -33.85 10.63
CA ALA A 78 25.61 -34.85 11.25
C ALA A 78 27.03 -34.90 10.66
N GLU A 79 27.23 -34.35 9.47
CA GLU A 79 28.49 -34.37 8.72
C GLU A 79 29.12 -32.97 8.62
N PRO A 80 30.45 -32.85 8.47
CA PRO A 80 31.10 -31.57 8.17
C PRO A 80 30.55 -30.91 6.90
N PHE A 81 30.28 -29.60 6.95
CA PHE A 81 29.74 -28.82 5.83
C PHE A 81 30.81 -27.92 5.22
N SER A 82 31.00 -27.98 3.89
CA SER A 82 31.98 -27.12 3.20
C SER A 82 31.57 -25.64 3.25
N LEU A 83 32.52 -24.75 3.55
CA LEU A 83 32.38 -23.28 3.43
C LEU A 83 32.91 -22.73 2.10
N ARG A 84 33.09 -23.59 1.10
CA ARG A 84 33.67 -23.28 -0.22
C ARG A 84 32.80 -23.85 -1.33
N GLY A 85 32.87 -23.25 -2.53
CA GLY A 85 32.18 -23.71 -3.74
C GLY A 85 30.74 -23.21 -3.91
N TRP A 86 30.32 -22.23 -3.12
CA TRP A 86 28.97 -21.68 -3.15
C TRP A 86 28.92 -20.25 -2.63
N TRP A 87 27.79 -19.59 -2.90
CA TRP A 87 27.39 -18.30 -2.38
C TRP A 87 26.03 -18.37 -1.68
N ILE A 88 25.84 -17.59 -0.63
CA ILE A 88 24.51 -17.28 -0.08
C ILE A 88 24.01 -16.03 -0.79
N HIS A 89 22.91 -16.14 -1.50
CA HIS A 89 22.21 -15.03 -2.12
C HIS A 89 21.13 -14.51 -1.16
N VAL A 90 20.99 -13.19 -1.05
CA VAL A 90 19.97 -12.53 -0.23
C VAL A 90 19.47 -11.26 -0.92
N SER A 91 18.22 -10.87 -0.65
CA SER A 91 17.77 -9.51 -0.98
C SER A 91 18.11 -8.58 0.18
N ALA A 92 18.94 -7.57 -0.08
CA ALA A 92 19.30 -6.52 0.86
C ALA A 92 18.37 -5.31 0.68
N MET A 93 17.71 -4.89 1.76
CA MET A 93 16.76 -3.77 1.75
C MET A 93 17.42 -2.41 2.02
N SER A 94 18.62 -2.44 2.61
CA SER A 94 19.50 -1.28 2.81
C SER A 94 20.81 -1.55 2.10
N ALA A 95 21.50 -0.49 1.71
CA ALA A 95 22.87 -0.61 1.21
C ALA A 95 23.75 -1.34 2.23
N ILE A 96 24.60 -2.23 1.72
CA ILE A 96 25.65 -2.90 2.49
C ILE A 96 26.96 -2.21 2.10
N ASP A 97 27.64 -1.64 3.10
CA ASP A 97 28.93 -1.01 2.89
C ASP A 97 29.99 -2.05 2.51
N ARG A 98 31.09 -1.58 1.93
CA ARG A 98 32.19 -2.47 1.56
C ARG A 98 32.75 -3.16 2.83
N PRO A 99 32.88 -4.50 2.84
CA PRO A 99 33.46 -5.22 3.98
C PRO A 99 34.88 -4.76 4.30
N MET A 100 35.21 -4.71 5.60
CA MET A 100 36.54 -4.40 6.12
C MET A 100 37.34 -5.67 6.46
N PRO A 101 38.69 -5.60 6.53
CA PRO A 101 39.49 -6.69 7.06
C PRO A 101 38.99 -7.13 8.44
N GLY A 102 38.74 -8.43 8.61
CA GLY A 102 38.21 -9.00 9.85
C GLY A 102 36.69 -9.22 9.88
N ASP A 103 35.93 -8.65 8.94
CA ASP A 103 34.47 -8.86 8.87
C ASP A 103 34.08 -10.29 8.45
N GLY A 104 35.05 -11.11 8.00
CA GLY A 104 34.85 -12.53 7.71
C GLY A 104 33.91 -12.83 6.53
N VAL A 105 33.59 -11.83 5.71
CA VAL A 105 32.65 -11.94 4.59
C VAL A 105 33.15 -11.27 3.32
N GLU A 106 32.85 -11.89 2.18
CA GLU A 106 32.89 -11.23 0.87
C GLU A 106 31.47 -10.97 0.40
N VAL A 107 31.24 -9.77 -0.13
CA VAL A 107 29.93 -9.28 -0.61
C VAL A 107 30.09 -8.83 -2.06
N ALA A 108 29.19 -9.27 -2.93
CA ALA A 108 29.13 -8.81 -4.32
C ALA A 108 27.68 -8.53 -4.75
N PRO A 109 27.40 -7.40 -5.41
CA PRO A 109 26.08 -7.13 -5.99
C PRO A 109 25.81 -8.05 -7.19
N ILE A 110 24.53 -8.35 -7.43
CA ILE A 110 24.07 -9.09 -8.61
C ILE A 110 23.19 -8.20 -9.48
N ALA A 111 22.04 -7.77 -8.94
CA ALA A 111 21.09 -6.90 -9.63
C ALA A 111 20.15 -6.25 -8.60
N GLY A 112 20.11 -4.91 -8.58
CA GLY A 112 19.28 -4.16 -7.64
C GLY A 112 19.53 -4.58 -6.18
N PRO A 113 18.50 -5.00 -5.42
CA PRO A 113 18.65 -5.42 -4.04
C PRO A 113 19.30 -6.82 -3.87
N LEU A 114 19.46 -7.60 -4.95
CA LEU A 114 20.04 -8.94 -4.85
C LEU A 114 21.56 -8.87 -4.73
N VAL A 115 22.07 -9.43 -3.64
CA VAL A 115 23.51 -9.55 -3.37
C VAL A 115 23.87 -10.99 -3.04
N ARG A 116 25.15 -11.34 -3.19
CA ARG A 116 25.71 -12.61 -2.76
C ARG A 116 26.80 -12.42 -1.70
N LEU A 117 26.82 -13.34 -0.75
CA LEU A 117 27.66 -13.37 0.43
C LEU A 117 28.40 -14.71 0.49
N ARG A 118 29.66 -14.71 0.91
CA ARG A 118 30.35 -15.95 1.30
C ARG A 118 31.29 -15.73 2.48
N PRO A 119 31.45 -16.71 3.38
CA PRO A 119 32.43 -16.62 4.46
C PRO A 119 33.86 -16.60 3.91
N VAL A 120 34.68 -15.65 4.36
CA VAL A 120 36.11 -15.58 4.07
C VAL A 120 36.92 -15.66 5.36
N GLY A 121 38.10 -16.27 5.28
CA GLY A 121 38.80 -16.74 6.48
C GLY A 121 38.12 -17.99 7.08
N GLY A 122 38.66 -18.48 8.20
CA GLY A 122 38.12 -19.66 8.89
C GLY A 122 38.40 -21.02 8.20
N PRO A 123 37.91 -22.12 8.80
CA PRO A 123 38.15 -23.48 8.29
C PRO A 123 37.43 -23.73 6.97
N ALA A 124 37.99 -24.62 6.13
CA ALA A 124 37.32 -25.03 4.88
C ALA A 124 36.05 -25.86 5.13
N MET A 125 36.02 -26.60 6.24
CA MET A 125 34.91 -27.44 6.67
C MET A 125 34.39 -26.97 8.03
N LEU A 126 33.08 -26.82 8.16
CA LEU A 126 32.38 -26.49 9.38
C LEU A 126 31.90 -27.79 10.05
N ALA A 127 32.49 -28.17 11.18
CA ALA A 127 32.12 -29.38 11.91
C ALA A 127 30.64 -29.36 12.35
N PRO A 128 30.01 -30.54 12.60
CA PRO A 128 28.67 -30.61 13.19
C PRO A 128 28.53 -29.75 14.45
N GLY A 129 27.50 -28.92 14.50
CA GLY A 129 27.22 -27.98 15.61
C GLY A 129 28.07 -26.70 15.62
N ALA A 130 29.15 -26.63 14.83
CA ALA A 130 30.03 -25.47 14.78
C ALA A 130 29.40 -24.29 14.02
N THR A 131 29.92 -23.08 14.28
CA THR A 131 29.43 -21.82 13.70
C THR A 131 30.55 -21.01 13.06
N VAL A 132 30.21 -20.25 12.01
CA VAL A 132 31.05 -19.16 11.47
C VAL A 132 30.22 -17.88 11.43
N THR A 133 30.88 -16.73 11.62
CA THR A 133 30.25 -15.41 11.62
C THR A 133 30.72 -14.56 10.45
N MET A 134 29.78 -13.82 9.86
CA MET A 134 29.99 -12.82 8.82
C MET A 134 29.41 -11.50 9.31
N MET A 135 30.16 -10.40 9.19
CA MET A 135 29.73 -9.07 9.63
C MET A 135 29.38 -8.20 8.43
N LEU A 136 28.15 -7.69 8.39
CA LEU A 136 27.69 -6.71 7.40
C LEU A 136 27.59 -5.33 8.05
N ARG A 137 28.03 -4.31 7.32
CA ARG A 137 28.00 -2.92 7.78
C ARG A 137 26.94 -2.14 7.00
N HIS A 138 26.18 -1.34 7.72
CA HIS A 138 25.15 -0.48 7.17
C HIS A 138 25.40 0.97 7.61
N ALA A 139 25.27 1.91 6.68
CA ALA A 139 25.32 3.35 6.91
C ALA A 139 24.05 3.93 7.61
N ASP A 140 23.17 3.06 8.11
CA ASP A 140 21.96 3.42 8.85
C ASP A 140 22.18 3.14 10.35
N ILE A 141 21.85 4.11 11.22
CA ILE A 141 21.85 3.90 12.68
C ILE A 141 20.62 3.15 13.20
N MET A 142 19.56 3.04 12.39
CA MET A 142 18.29 2.40 12.75
C MET A 142 17.87 1.41 11.66
N ILE A 143 18.34 0.17 11.79
CA ILE A 143 17.90 -0.96 10.96
C ILE A 143 16.65 -1.57 11.60
N LEU A 144 15.54 -1.53 10.87
CA LEU A 144 14.29 -2.21 11.23
C LEU A 144 14.38 -3.71 10.92
N SER A 145 13.54 -4.51 11.56
CA SER A 145 13.47 -5.96 11.33
C SER A 145 13.24 -6.32 9.85
N ASP A 146 12.40 -5.55 9.17
CA ASP A 146 12.10 -5.72 7.74
C ASP A 146 13.23 -5.28 6.81
N LYS A 147 14.27 -4.60 7.34
CA LYS A 147 15.49 -4.25 6.60
C LYS A 147 16.58 -5.33 6.66
N ALA A 148 16.40 -6.37 7.48
CA ALA A 148 17.30 -7.52 7.49
C ALA A 148 17.30 -8.23 6.13
N PRO A 149 18.38 -8.94 5.74
CA PRO A 149 18.42 -9.68 4.48
C PRO A 149 17.29 -10.70 4.39
N VAL A 150 16.50 -10.67 3.31
CA VAL A 150 15.33 -11.54 3.16
C VAL A 150 15.53 -12.62 2.09
N GLY A 151 14.85 -13.75 2.29
CA GLY A 151 14.83 -14.90 1.40
C GLY A 151 16.22 -15.46 1.05
N PRO A 152 17.05 -15.87 2.04
CA PRO A 152 18.36 -16.42 1.75
C PRO A 152 18.28 -17.76 1.01
N TYR A 153 19.18 -17.98 0.05
CA TYR A 153 19.32 -19.26 -0.64
C TYR A 153 20.78 -19.50 -1.08
N LEU A 154 21.17 -20.76 -1.21
CA LEU A 154 22.50 -21.14 -1.67
C LEU A 154 22.53 -21.34 -3.18
N VAL A 155 23.61 -20.89 -3.81
CA VAL A 155 23.92 -21.11 -5.23
C VAL A 155 25.33 -21.67 -5.33
N ARG A 156 25.51 -22.78 -6.05
CA ARG A 156 26.82 -23.39 -6.23
C ARG A 156 27.59 -22.71 -7.37
N ASP A 157 28.91 -22.66 -7.24
CA ASP A 157 29.76 -22.08 -8.29
C ASP A 157 29.68 -22.86 -9.62
N ASP A 158 29.48 -24.18 -9.54
CA ASP A 158 29.35 -25.07 -10.70
C ASP A 158 27.91 -25.23 -11.23
N ASP A 159 26.92 -24.66 -10.53
CA ASP A 159 25.52 -24.61 -10.98
C ASP A 159 24.88 -23.26 -10.65
N PRO A 160 25.28 -22.17 -11.32
CA PRO A 160 24.85 -20.82 -10.98
C PRO A 160 23.38 -20.52 -11.28
N ASN A 161 22.67 -21.39 -12.01
CA ASN A 161 21.27 -21.19 -12.39
C ASN A 161 20.28 -21.91 -11.47
N HIS A 162 20.79 -22.68 -10.50
CA HIS A 162 19.98 -23.38 -9.52
C HIS A 162 20.25 -22.82 -8.12
N GLY A 163 19.18 -22.57 -7.37
CA GLY A 163 19.26 -22.09 -6.00
C GLY A 163 18.51 -23.01 -5.06
N VAL A 164 19.06 -23.26 -3.88
CA VAL A 164 18.43 -24.05 -2.80
C VAL A 164 18.09 -23.12 -1.66
N ALA A 165 16.79 -22.96 -1.37
CA ALA A 165 16.33 -22.06 -0.30
C ALA A 165 16.92 -22.44 1.07
N LEU A 166 17.42 -21.45 1.81
CA LEU A 166 17.89 -21.62 3.18
C LEU A 166 16.71 -21.34 4.12
N THR A 167 15.92 -22.38 4.39
CA THR A 167 14.67 -22.28 5.15
C THR A 167 14.87 -22.14 6.65
N ASP A 168 16.00 -22.58 7.20
CA ASP A 168 16.35 -22.33 8.61
C ASP A 168 17.05 -20.98 8.78
N TYR A 169 16.37 -19.91 8.39
CA TYR A 169 16.79 -18.52 8.58
C TYR A 169 15.93 -17.81 9.62
N ARG A 170 16.55 -17.06 10.53
CA ARG A 170 15.84 -16.22 11.50
C ARG A 170 16.52 -14.89 11.73
N VAL A 171 15.72 -13.83 11.74
CA VAL A 171 16.06 -12.53 12.34
C VAL A 171 15.82 -12.66 13.83
N GLU A 172 16.88 -12.57 14.62
CA GLU A 172 16.77 -12.62 16.07
C GLU A 172 16.23 -11.28 16.61
N PRO A 173 15.49 -11.29 17.74
CA PRO A 173 15.05 -10.06 18.37
C PRO A 173 16.23 -9.13 18.65
N PHE A 174 16.06 -7.85 18.38
CA PHE A 174 17.04 -6.85 18.75
C PHE A 174 17.20 -6.85 20.29
N ALA A 175 18.43 -6.74 20.76
CA ALA A 175 18.68 -6.46 22.17
C ALA A 175 17.97 -5.16 22.57
N ALA A 176 17.55 -5.07 23.85
CA ALA A 176 17.04 -3.83 24.42
C ALA A 176 18.05 -2.70 24.12
N ALA A 177 17.56 -1.53 23.70
CA ALA A 177 18.40 -0.48 23.14
C ALA A 177 19.52 -0.08 24.13
N ASP A 178 20.77 -0.44 23.80
CA ASP A 178 21.92 0.18 24.45
C ASP A 178 22.02 1.64 23.99
N PRO A 179 22.42 2.58 24.87
CA PRO A 179 22.73 3.94 24.46
C PRO A 179 23.78 3.89 23.34
N ILE A 180 23.54 4.61 22.23
CA ILE A 180 24.57 4.75 21.20
C ILE A 180 25.78 5.44 21.84
N PRO A 181 26.97 4.81 21.89
CA PRO A 181 28.12 5.39 22.56
C PRO A 181 28.45 6.79 22.01
N GLY A 182 28.48 7.79 22.90
CA GLY A 182 28.79 9.18 22.57
C GLY A 182 27.69 9.98 21.87
N ALA A 183 26.49 9.42 21.64
CA ALA A 183 25.39 10.14 20.98
C ALA A 183 24.71 11.18 21.88
N PRO A 184 24.33 12.36 21.34
CA PRO A 184 23.37 13.26 21.99
C PRO A 184 22.06 12.55 22.34
N PRO A 185 21.36 12.95 23.41
CA PRO A 185 20.04 12.43 23.73
C PRO A 185 19.09 12.45 22.53
N GLY A 186 18.44 11.32 22.24
CA GLY A 186 17.45 11.18 21.16
C GLY A 186 17.99 10.70 19.80
N ILE A 187 19.30 10.62 19.58
CA ILE A 187 19.85 9.96 18.38
C ILE A 187 19.80 8.44 18.57
N GLY A 188 19.16 7.75 17.64
CA GLY A 188 18.95 6.29 17.64
C GLY A 188 18.02 5.75 18.74
N SER A 189 17.34 6.61 19.51
CA SER A 189 16.38 6.16 20.52
C SER A 189 15.19 5.47 19.86
N VAL A 190 14.76 4.34 20.45
CA VAL A 190 13.47 3.72 20.16
C VAL A 190 12.38 4.38 20.98
N VAL A 191 11.12 4.35 20.50
CA VAL A 191 9.98 4.87 21.27
C VAL A 191 9.80 4.01 22.53
N ALA A 192 9.98 4.62 23.71
CA ALA A 192 9.85 3.92 24.98
C ALA A 192 8.36 3.67 25.34
N PRO A 193 8.05 2.64 26.16
CA PRO A 193 6.69 2.46 26.69
C PRO A 193 6.14 3.73 27.37
N GLU A 194 6.99 4.50 28.04
CA GLU A 194 6.62 5.75 28.72
C GLU A 194 6.22 6.85 27.73
N ASP A 195 6.93 6.97 26.60
CA ASP A 195 6.60 7.92 25.54
C ASP A 195 5.21 7.61 24.94
N ARG A 196 4.94 6.31 24.71
CA ARG A 196 3.62 5.84 24.28
C ARG A 196 2.56 6.17 25.33
N TYR A 197 2.87 5.98 26.61
CA TYR A 197 1.94 6.30 27.70
C TYR A 197 1.55 7.78 27.67
N ILE A 198 2.55 8.67 27.53
CA ILE A 198 2.32 10.12 27.47
C ILE A 198 1.52 10.49 26.21
N ALA A 199 1.85 9.93 25.05
CA ALA A 199 1.15 10.21 23.80
C ALA A 199 -0.33 9.79 23.86
N ASN A 200 -0.59 8.56 24.34
CA ASN A 200 -1.93 7.99 24.49
C ASN A 200 -2.77 8.74 25.52
N ALA A 201 -2.16 9.26 26.59
CA ALA A 201 -2.86 10.02 27.63
C ALA A 201 -3.48 11.34 27.12
N ARG A 202 -3.09 11.81 25.93
CA ARG A 202 -3.70 12.97 25.26
C ARG A 202 -5.09 12.67 24.68
N ILE A 203 -5.44 11.39 24.54
CA ILE A 203 -6.74 10.96 24.03
C ILE A 203 -7.71 10.86 25.20
N VAL A 204 -8.71 11.73 25.22
CA VAL A 204 -9.78 11.72 26.21
C VAL A 204 -11.03 11.13 25.55
N PRO A 205 -11.45 9.90 25.89
CA PRO A 205 -12.63 9.28 25.28
C PRO A 205 -13.87 10.17 25.43
N VAL A 206 -14.62 10.33 24.34
CA VAL A 206 -15.86 11.12 24.33
C VAL A 206 -17.09 10.21 24.30
N PRO A 207 -18.24 10.62 24.87
CA PRO A 207 -19.45 9.81 24.81
C PRO A 207 -19.91 9.59 23.37
N LEU A 208 -20.10 8.33 22.97
CA LEU A 208 -20.42 7.97 21.57
C LEU A 208 -21.73 8.58 21.06
N ASP A 209 -22.71 8.79 21.92
CA ASP A 209 -24.00 9.40 21.59
C ASP A 209 -23.91 10.89 21.22
N THR A 210 -22.80 11.55 21.60
CA THR A 210 -22.47 12.92 21.18
C THR A 210 -21.78 12.99 19.81
N LEU A 211 -21.29 11.85 19.30
CA LEU A 211 -20.63 11.75 18.01
C LEU A 211 -21.59 11.30 16.91
N SER A 212 -21.42 11.86 15.70
CA SER A 212 -22.08 11.33 14.51
C SER A 212 -21.80 9.83 14.36
N PRO A 213 -22.81 8.98 14.08
CA PRO A 213 -22.57 7.57 13.76
C PRO A 213 -21.88 7.40 12.40
N VAL A 214 -21.80 8.46 11.59
CA VAL A 214 -21.26 8.42 10.23
C VAL A 214 -19.77 8.78 10.22
N PHE A 215 -19.00 8.00 9.46
CA PHE A 215 -17.58 8.14 9.20
C PHE A 215 -17.27 8.01 7.68
N PRO A 216 -16.34 8.77 7.09
CA PRO A 216 -15.78 10.02 7.58
C PRO A 216 -16.84 11.03 8.03
N THR A 217 -16.43 12.03 8.81
CA THR A 217 -17.32 13.01 9.41
C THR A 217 -18.11 13.79 8.33
N PRO A 218 -19.46 13.77 8.34
CA PRO A 218 -20.24 14.51 7.37
C PRO A 218 -20.10 16.02 7.54
N GLN A 219 -20.28 16.78 6.46
CA GLN A 219 -20.32 18.25 6.53
C GLN A 219 -21.39 18.75 7.52
N ARG A 220 -22.60 18.17 7.49
CA ARG A 220 -23.67 18.50 8.43
C ARG A 220 -24.48 17.27 8.81
N THR A 221 -24.66 17.07 10.11
CA THR A 221 -25.54 16.04 10.67
C THR A 221 -26.49 16.69 11.68
N THR A 222 -27.78 16.45 11.56
CA THR A 222 -28.80 16.87 12.55
C THR A 222 -29.58 15.67 13.02
N ARG A 223 -29.43 15.30 14.29
CA ARG A 223 -30.27 14.29 14.94
C ARG A 223 -31.61 14.92 15.30
N ARG A 224 -32.71 14.18 15.07
CA ARG A 224 -34.06 14.58 15.51
C ARG A 224 -34.52 13.63 16.62
N ASP A 225 -35.49 14.09 17.40
CA ASP A 225 -36.06 13.28 18.47
C ASP A 225 -36.82 12.08 17.92
N GLY A 226 -36.69 10.94 18.60
CA GLY A 226 -37.35 9.69 18.24
C GLY A 226 -36.53 8.76 17.33
N ALA A 227 -37.17 7.65 16.97
CA ALA A 227 -36.61 6.61 16.11
C ALA A 227 -37.73 5.94 15.30
N VAL A 228 -37.34 5.23 14.23
CA VAL A 228 -38.21 4.35 13.47
C VAL A 228 -37.74 2.91 13.63
N ALA A 229 -38.66 2.00 13.95
CA ALA A 229 -38.37 0.57 14.04
C ALA A 229 -38.30 0.00 12.61
N VAL A 230 -37.11 -0.40 12.19
CA VAL A 230 -36.87 -0.96 10.86
C VAL A 230 -36.49 -2.42 11.00
N ALA A 231 -37.42 -3.30 10.61
CA ALA A 231 -37.11 -4.70 10.36
C ALA A 231 -36.42 -4.84 8.99
N ARG A 232 -37.01 -4.22 7.97
CA ARG A 232 -36.58 -4.33 6.58
C ARG A 232 -36.81 -3.03 5.82
N TRP A 233 -35.85 -2.66 4.98
CA TRP A 233 -35.98 -1.56 4.01
C TRP A 233 -36.65 -2.04 2.72
N ALA A 234 -37.79 -1.43 2.38
CA ALA A 234 -38.44 -1.56 1.08
C ALA A 234 -37.85 -0.54 0.09
N VAL A 235 -36.83 -0.98 -0.65
CA VAL A 235 -36.06 -0.13 -1.58
C VAL A 235 -36.90 0.28 -2.78
N ARG A 236 -37.03 1.60 -3.02
CA ARG A 236 -37.64 2.21 -4.19
C ARG A 236 -36.59 3.03 -4.91
N ALA A 237 -36.28 2.65 -6.15
CA ALA A 237 -35.24 3.32 -6.94
C ALA A 237 -35.60 3.31 -8.43
N PRO A 238 -35.26 4.37 -9.19
CA PRO A 238 -35.35 4.35 -10.65
C PRO A 238 -34.39 3.32 -11.26
N ALA A 239 -34.65 2.95 -12.51
CA ALA A 239 -33.85 1.98 -13.25
C ALA A 239 -32.37 2.39 -13.43
N THR A 240 -32.06 3.68 -13.36
CA THR A 240 -30.69 4.21 -13.41
C THR A 240 -29.87 3.90 -12.15
N LEU A 241 -30.53 3.63 -11.02
CA LEU A 241 -29.91 3.32 -9.72
C LEU A 241 -29.97 1.82 -9.38
N ARG A 242 -29.95 0.94 -10.40
CA ARG A 242 -30.05 -0.52 -10.19
C ARG A 242 -28.91 -1.08 -9.34
N ALA A 243 -27.69 -0.56 -9.49
CA ALA A 243 -26.54 -1.03 -8.72
C ALA A 243 -26.67 -0.61 -7.24
N GLU A 244 -27.06 0.65 -7.01
CA GLU A 244 -27.29 1.21 -5.69
C GLU A 244 -28.46 0.53 -4.99
N ALA A 245 -29.53 0.18 -5.71
CA ALA A 245 -30.65 -0.58 -5.18
C ALA A 245 -30.24 -2.00 -4.74
N ARG A 246 -29.33 -2.66 -5.47
CA ARG A 246 -28.76 -3.96 -5.07
C ARG A 246 -27.91 -3.81 -3.81
N PHE A 247 -27.09 -2.77 -3.71
CA PHE A 247 -26.34 -2.48 -2.49
C PHE A 247 -27.29 -2.20 -1.31
N ALA A 248 -28.32 -1.37 -1.50
CA ALA A 248 -29.32 -1.07 -0.48
C ALA A 248 -30.05 -2.32 0.04
N ALA A 249 -30.27 -3.32 -0.80
CA ALA A 249 -30.86 -4.58 -0.37
C ALA A 249 -29.99 -5.34 0.64
N THR A 250 -28.66 -5.15 0.62
CA THR A 250 -27.73 -5.75 1.59
C THR A 250 -27.87 -5.17 3.00
N LEU A 251 -28.52 -4.01 3.15
CA LEU A 251 -28.85 -3.44 4.47
C LEU A 251 -29.84 -4.31 5.26
N ASN A 252 -30.52 -5.24 4.58
CA ASN A 252 -31.42 -6.23 5.18
C ASN A 252 -30.69 -7.56 5.52
N ALA A 253 -29.37 -7.67 5.26
CA ALA A 253 -28.62 -8.87 5.57
C ALA A 253 -28.44 -9.02 7.10
N GLY A 254 -28.98 -10.11 7.66
CA GLY A 254 -29.15 -10.32 9.10
C GLY A 254 -30.58 -10.73 9.49
N ASP A 255 -31.53 -10.60 8.56
CA ASP A 255 -32.91 -11.07 8.74
C ASP A 255 -33.01 -12.59 8.67
N VAL A 256 -33.74 -13.20 9.62
CA VAL A 256 -34.21 -14.58 9.52
C VAL A 256 -35.26 -14.64 8.40
N PRO A 257 -35.06 -15.42 7.32
CA PRO A 257 -36.08 -15.56 6.28
C PRO A 257 -37.36 -16.17 6.86
N GLY A 258 -38.51 -15.54 6.62
CA GLY A 258 -39.81 -16.22 6.72
C GLY A 258 -40.65 -16.03 7.99
N SER A 259 -40.62 -14.88 8.66
CA SER A 259 -41.74 -14.52 9.56
C SER A 259 -42.76 -13.64 8.84
N PRO A 260 -43.99 -14.15 8.54
CA PRO A 260 -45.08 -13.31 8.05
C PRO A 260 -45.37 -12.19 9.06
N GLY A 261 -45.40 -10.93 8.62
CA GLY A 261 -45.81 -9.78 9.44
C GLY A 261 -44.72 -8.80 9.88
N GLN A 262 -43.51 -8.81 9.32
CA GLN A 262 -42.54 -7.73 9.58
C GLN A 262 -42.94 -6.42 8.86
N SER A 263 -42.95 -5.31 9.59
CA SER A 263 -43.16 -3.97 9.03
C SER A 263 -41.98 -3.57 8.15
N SER A 264 -42.20 -3.46 6.83
CA SER A 264 -41.22 -2.90 5.91
C SER A 264 -41.32 -1.38 5.89
N VAL A 265 -40.19 -0.69 5.99
CA VAL A 265 -40.11 0.78 5.96
C VAL A 265 -39.55 1.22 4.59
N PRO A 266 -40.17 2.18 3.90
CA PRO A 266 -39.66 2.69 2.62
C PRO A 266 -38.23 3.23 2.70
N LEU A 267 -37.40 2.87 1.71
CA LEU A 267 -36.12 3.52 1.41
C LEU A 267 -36.15 4.02 -0.03
N THR A 268 -36.25 5.33 -0.23
CA THR A 268 -36.32 5.94 -1.56
C THR A 268 -34.94 6.44 -2.00
N LEU A 269 -34.49 6.02 -3.18
CA LEU A 269 -33.25 6.47 -3.80
C LEU A 269 -33.57 7.34 -5.01
N ALA A 270 -32.97 8.53 -5.08
CA ALA A 270 -33.19 9.48 -6.17
C ALA A 270 -31.90 10.19 -6.58
N ILE A 271 -31.84 10.60 -7.86
CA ILE A 271 -30.83 11.53 -8.35
C ILE A 271 -31.48 12.91 -8.46
N GLY A 272 -30.83 13.94 -7.94
CA GLY A 272 -31.30 15.31 -7.98
C GLY A 272 -30.25 16.29 -7.44
N PRO A 273 -30.47 17.61 -7.62
CA PRO A 273 -29.54 18.61 -7.11
C PRO A 273 -29.44 18.54 -5.58
N VAL A 274 -28.22 18.68 -5.06
CA VAL A 274 -27.95 18.82 -3.63
C VAL A 274 -27.58 20.27 -3.38
N ALA A 275 -28.42 20.98 -2.62
CA ALA A 275 -28.30 22.43 -2.47
C ALA A 275 -26.95 22.85 -1.87
N GLY A 276 -26.27 23.81 -2.52
CA GLY A 276 -24.98 24.32 -2.08
C GLY A 276 -23.77 23.49 -2.53
N GLU A 277 -23.97 22.35 -3.19
CA GLU A 277 -22.91 21.41 -3.54
C GLU A 277 -22.73 21.27 -5.06
N VAL A 278 -21.47 21.14 -5.48
CA VAL A 278 -21.07 20.96 -6.89
C VAL A 278 -20.44 19.59 -7.17
N SER A 279 -20.24 18.77 -6.13
CA SER A 279 -19.66 17.44 -6.25
C SER A 279 -20.70 16.42 -6.71
N ASP A 280 -20.32 15.57 -7.68
CA ASP A 280 -21.15 14.42 -8.10
C ASP A 280 -21.37 13.40 -6.97
N GLU A 281 -20.54 13.44 -5.92
CA GLU A 281 -20.64 12.55 -4.76
C GLU A 281 -21.45 13.16 -3.60
N ALA A 282 -22.01 14.37 -3.79
CA ALA A 282 -22.86 15.01 -2.79
C ALA A 282 -24.18 14.26 -2.61
N TYR A 283 -24.70 14.24 -1.38
CA TYR A 283 -25.99 13.65 -1.06
C TYR A 283 -26.72 14.34 0.10
N HIS A 284 -28.04 14.17 0.09
CA HIS A 284 -28.91 14.41 1.24
C HIS A 284 -29.54 13.10 1.68
N LEU A 285 -29.38 12.75 2.96
CA LEU A 285 -30.03 11.60 3.60
C LEU A 285 -30.99 12.12 4.67
N THR A 286 -32.27 11.75 4.56
CA THR A 286 -33.25 11.96 5.63
C THR A 286 -33.81 10.63 6.11
N ILE A 287 -33.93 10.49 7.43
CA ILE A 287 -34.61 9.38 8.11
C ILE A 287 -35.73 9.99 8.97
N ARG A 288 -36.97 9.60 8.68
CA ARG A 288 -38.20 10.02 9.37
C ARG A 288 -38.96 8.78 9.86
N HIS A 289 -40.07 8.99 10.58
CA HIS A 289 -40.93 7.92 11.07
C HIS A 289 -41.55 7.07 9.95
N ASP A 290 -41.78 7.65 8.77
CA ASP A 290 -42.38 7.01 7.60
C ASP A 290 -41.34 6.42 6.62
N GLY A 291 -40.04 6.63 6.87
CA GLY A 291 -38.96 5.97 6.16
C GLY A 291 -37.73 6.83 5.90
N ALA A 292 -36.91 6.40 4.94
CA ALA A 292 -35.67 7.09 4.58
C ALA A 292 -35.65 7.48 3.09
N THR A 293 -35.02 8.61 2.81
CA THR A 293 -34.79 9.10 1.45
C THR A 293 -33.33 9.49 1.29
N ILE A 294 -32.70 9.04 0.21
CA ILE A 294 -31.36 9.44 -0.22
C ILE A 294 -31.48 10.09 -1.60
N THR A 295 -31.13 11.37 -1.68
CA THR A 295 -31.00 12.11 -2.93
C THR A 295 -29.53 12.42 -3.16
N GLY A 296 -28.93 11.88 -4.21
CA GLY A 296 -27.55 12.17 -4.60
C GLY A 296 -27.47 13.04 -5.85
N ALA A 297 -26.42 13.86 -5.96
CA ALA A 297 -26.12 14.61 -7.19
C ALA A 297 -25.90 13.68 -8.39
N SER A 298 -25.40 12.46 -8.13
CA SER A 298 -25.28 11.37 -9.08
C SER A 298 -25.52 10.01 -8.40
N ALA A 299 -25.38 8.91 -9.15
CA ALA A 299 -25.35 7.56 -8.58
C ALA A 299 -24.26 7.38 -7.52
N ALA A 300 -23.11 8.06 -7.67
CA ALA A 300 -22.05 8.03 -6.67
C ALA A 300 -22.51 8.70 -5.37
N GLY A 301 -23.15 9.86 -5.43
CA GLY A 301 -23.75 10.51 -4.26
C GLY A 301 -24.75 9.63 -3.54
N VAL A 302 -25.66 8.97 -4.27
CA VAL A 302 -26.60 7.99 -3.69
C VAL A 302 -25.86 6.85 -2.99
N PHE A 303 -24.82 6.32 -3.61
CA PHE A 303 -24.00 5.27 -3.00
C PHE A 303 -23.30 5.75 -1.72
N ARG A 304 -22.77 6.97 -1.67
CA ARG A 304 -22.18 7.55 -0.44
C ARG A 304 -23.22 7.71 0.66
N GLY A 305 -24.44 8.15 0.32
CA GLY A 305 -25.56 8.20 1.26
C GLY A 305 -25.95 6.82 1.80
N LEU A 306 -25.89 5.77 0.96
CA LEU A 306 -26.14 4.39 1.39
C LEU A 306 -25.06 3.87 2.35
N GLN A 307 -23.79 4.24 2.15
CA GLN A 307 -22.71 3.92 3.09
C GLN A 307 -22.94 4.58 4.46
N SER A 308 -23.39 5.84 4.47
CA SER A 308 -23.74 6.55 5.70
C SER A 308 -24.97 5.95 6.38
N LEU A 309 -26.01 5.56 5.62
CA LEU A 309 -27.17 4.84 6.15
C LEU A 309 -26.76 3.50 6.79
N ARG A 310 -25.86 2.73 6.16
CA ARG A 310 -25.35 1.49 6.73
C ARG A 310 -24.70 1.71 8.10
N GLN A 311 -23.91 2.78 8.26
CA GLN A 311 -23.27 3.13 9.53
C GLN A 311 -24.30 3.47 10.62
N ILE A 312 -25.35 4.21 10.26
CA ILE A 312 -26.46 4.51 11.17
C ILE A 312 -27.19 3.23 11.58
N VAL A 313 -27.49 2.34 10.62
CA VAL A 313 -28.15 1.05 10.88
C VAL A 313 -27.30 0.18 11.80
N ASP A 314 -25.99 0.10 11.56
CA ASP A 314 -25.09 -0.71 12.37
C ASP A 314 -24.98 -0.20 13.82
N ALA A 315 -25.00 1.13 14.00
CA ALA A 315 -24.96 1.78 15.32
C ALA A 315 -26.31 1.78 16.06
N ALA A 316 -27.41 1.51 15.36
CA ALA A 316 -28.74 1.53 15.96
C ALA A 316 -28.98 0.31 16.86
N PRO A 317 -29.58 0.52 18.06
CA PRO A 317 -29.88 -0.58 18.98
C PRO A 317 -30.98 -1.50 18.43
N ALA A 318 -31.07 -2.71 18.98
CA ALA A 318 -32.19 -3.60 18.71
C ALA A 318 -33.51 -2.97 19.17
N ALA A 319 -34.56 -3.06 18.35
CA ALA A 319 -35.90 -2.65 18.73
C ALA A 319 -36.65 -3.81 19.40
N THR A 320 -37.52 -3.50 20.36
CA THR A 320 -38.46 -4.47 20.94
C THR A 320 -39.42 -4.95 19.86
N GLY A 321 -39.35 -6.24 19.47
CA GLY A 321 -40.36 -6.86 18.61
C GLY A 321 -40.03 -7.09 17.13
N ARG A 322 -38.74 -7.05 16.73
CA ARG A 322 -38.13 -7.44 15.42
C ARG A 322 -37.68 -6.28 14.54
N GLY A 323 -36.46 -5.80 14.76
CA GLY A 323 -35.77 -4.83 13.90
C GLY A 323 -34.72 -4.03 14.67
N ARG A 324 -34.25 -2.93 14.09
CA ARG A 324 -33.41 -1.93 14.77
C ARG A 324 -34.17 -0.63 14.95
N ALA A 325 -33.97 0.04 16.07
CA ALA A 325 -34.54 1.37 16.32
C ALA A 325 -33.62 2.42 15.71
N ILE A 326 -33.86 2.76 14.44
CA ILE A 326 -33.04 3.68 13.66
C ILE A 326 -33.38 5.12 14.10
N PRO A 327 -32.42 5.88 14.68
CA PRO A 327 -32.69 7.26 15.07
C PRO A 327 -32.99 8.14 13.85
N LEU A 328 -33.78 9.19 14.06
CA LEU A 328 -34.12 10.12 13.00
C LEU A 328 -32.96 11.08 12.73
N PHE A 329 -32.63 11.26 11.46
CA PHE A 329 -31.48 12.05 11.02
C PHE A 329 -31.80 12.87 9.77
N GLU A 330 -31.11 13.99 9.66
CA GLU A 330 -30.96 14.75 8.43
C GLU A 330 -29.46 15.01 8.21
N ILE A 331 -28.94 14.57 7.06
CA ILE A 331 -27.52 14.67 6.71
C ILE A 331 -27.40 15.32 5.33
N SER A 332 -26.64 16.41 5.26
CA SER A 332 -26.16 17.00 4.01
C SER A 332 -24.65 16.82 3.97
N ASP A 333 -24.13 16.24 2.90
CA ASP A 333 -22.74 15.84 2.88
C ASP A 333 -22.18 15.76 1.46
N ALA A 334 -20.90 16.09 1.34
CA ALA A 334 -20.13 16.06 0.11
C ALA A 334 -18.63 16.00 0.46
N PRO A 335 -17.79 15.39 -0.39
CA PRO A 335 -16.37 15.30 -0.11
C PRO A 335 -15.69 16.67 -0.25
N ARG A 336 -14.73 16.94 0.63
CA ARG A 336 -13.81 18.07 0.54
C ARG A 336 -12.98 18.07 -0.74
N PHE A 337 -12.51 16.90 -1.18
CA PHE A 337 -11.70 16.75 -2.39
C PHE A 337 -12.34 15.80 -3.39
N GLY A 338 -12.26 16.13 -4.68
CA GLY A 338 -12.72 15.26 -5.77
C GLY A 338 -11.83 14.02 -5.95
N TYR A 339 -10.55 14.10 -5.56
CA TYR A 339 -9.59 13.00 -5.60
C TYR A 339 -9.28 12.52 -4.17
N ARG A 340 -9.58 11.24 -3.88
CA ARG A 340 -9.26 10.59 -2.60
C ARG A 340 -8.69 9.21 -2.91
N GLY A 341 -7.37 9.17 -3.02
CA GLY A 341 -6.62 8.07 -3.62
C GLY A 341 -6.04 7.09 -2.62
N LEU A 342 -5.90 5.85 -3.10
CA LEU A 342 -4.97 4.86 -2.59
C LEU A 342 -4.18 4.32 -3.79
N MET A 343 -2.87 4.48 -3.76
CA MET A 343 -1.95 3.79 -4.64
C MET A 343 -1.57 2.44 -4.02
N LEU A 344 -1.67 1.38 -4.83
CA LEU A 344 -1.27 0.03 -4.46
C LEU A 344 -0.21 -0.46 -5.44
N ASP A 345 0.99 -0.69 -4.93
CA ASP A 345 2.06 -1.37 -5.64
C ASP A 345 1.82 -2.88 -5.67
N VAL A 346 1.80 -3.42 -6.88
CA VAL A 346 1.73 -4.86 -7.13
C VAL A 346 2.93 -5.36 -7.94
N ALA A 347 3.83 -4.45 -8.34
CA ALA A 347 5.02 -4.72 -9.13
C ALA A 347 6.13 -5.31 -8.27
N ARG A 348 6.49 -4.69 -7.12
CA ARG A 348 7.60 -5.16 -6.27
C ARG A 348 7.27 -6.48 -5.57
N ASN A 349 6.05 -6.63 -5.04
CA ASN A 349 5.51 -7.92 -4.60
C ASN A 349 4.02 -8.03 -5.00
N PHE A 350 3.71 -9.07 -5.76
CA PHE A 350 2.41 -9.26 -6.38
C PHE A 350 1.30 -9.54 -5.35
N GLN A 351 0.16 -8.88 -5.58
CA GLN A 351 -1.07 -9.11 -4.85
C GLN A 351 -2.10 -9.74 -5.78
N SER A 352 -2.74 -10.83 -5.34
CA SER A 352 -3.74 -11.52 -6.15
C SER A 352 -4.93 -10.61 -6.49
N ARG A 353 -5.68 -10.97 -7.54
CA ARG A 353 -6.93 -10.27 -7.89
C ARG A 353 -7.84 -10.12 -6.68
N ASP A 354 -8.04 -11.19 -5.92
CA ASP A 354 -8.99 -11.21 -4.81
C ASP A 354 -8.55 -10.29 -3.67
N GLU A 355 -7.23 -10.15 -3.43
CA GLU A 355 -6.72 -9.15 -2.48
C GLU A 355 -6.96 -7.71 -2.97
N VAL A 356 -6.80 -7.44 -4.26
CA VAL A 356 -7.16 -6.12 -4.84
C VAL A 356 -8.65 -5.84 -4.67
N LEU A 357 -9.53 -6.83 -4.87
CA LEU A 357 -10.97 -6.67 -4.64
C LEU A 357 -11.28 -6.34 -3.18
N ARG A 358 -10.60 -6.98 -2.22
CA ARG A 358 -10.72 -6.66 -0.79
C ARG A 358 -10.25 -5.24 -0.48
N VAL A 359 -9.18 -4.77 -1.12
CA VAL A 359 -8.72 -3.38 -0.98
C VAL A 359 -9.78 -2.40 -1.52
N ILE A 360 -10.42 -2.71 -2.65
CA ILE A 360 -11.53 -1.91 -3.19
C ILE A 360 -12.72 -1.86 -2.20
N ASP A 361 -13.02 -2.97 -1.52
CA ASP A 361 -14.04 -2.97 -0.45
C ASP A 361 -13.65 -2.06 0.73
N LEU A 362 -12.40 -2.11 1.17
CA LEU A 362 -11.87 -1.22 2.21
C LEU A 362 -11.97 0.25 1.80
N MET A 363 -11.59 0.58 0.57
CA MET A 363 -11.70 1.93 0.00
C MET A 363 -13.15 2.42 -0.01
N ALA A 364 -14.11 1.56 -0.36
CA ALA A 364 -15.53 1.91 -0.37
C ALA A 364 -16.04 2.22 1.05
N VAL A 365 -15.62 1.45 2.07
CA VAL A 365 -15.92 1.74 3.49
C VAL A 365 -15.32 3.07 3.92
N ALA A 366 -14.11 3.39 3.43
CA ALA A 366 -13.39 4.63 3.69
C ALA A 366 -13.84 5.82 2.80
N LYS A 367 -14.84 5.66 1.91
CA LYS A 367 -15.28 6.65 0.92
C LYS A 367 -14.15 7.20 0.01
N LEU A 368 -13.08 6.42 -0.19
CA LEU A 368 -12.05 6.69 -1.20
C LEU A 368 -12.59 6.37 -2.59
N ASN A 369 -12.10 7.05 -3.63
CA ASN A 369 -12.70 7.00 -4.98
C ASN A 369 -11.69 6.86 -6.12
N ARG A 370 -10.39 6.76 -5.83
CA ARG A 370 -9.33 6.52 -6.83
C ARG A 370 -8.42 5.40 -6.38
N LEU A 371 -8.37 4.32 -7.15
CA LEU A 371 -7.38 3.26 -6.98
C LEU A 371 -6.30 3.48 -8.02
N HIS A 372 -5.17 4.02 -7.59
CA HIS A 372 -3.98 4.12 -8.42
C HIS A 372 -3.26 2.77 -8.36
N LEU A 373 -3.23 2.04 -9.48
CA LEU A 373 -2.70 0.67 -9.51
C LEU A 373 -1.37 0.67 -10.25
N HIS A 374 -0.29 0.55 -9.46
CA HIS A 374 1.09 0.51 -9.94
C HIS A 374 1.44 -0.89 -10.44
N LEU A 375 1.26 -1.07 -11.76
CA LEU A 375 1.24 -2.37 -12.41
C LEU A 375 2.62 -2.84 -12.88
N THR A 376 3.59 -1.94 -12.95
CA THR A 376 4.90 -2.23 -13.56
C THR A 376 5.98 -1.50 -12.81
N ASP A 377 7.12 -2.17 -12.61
CA ASP A 377 8.35 -1.58 -12.10
C ASP A 377 9.55 -2.44 -12.54
N ASP A 378 10.72 -2.24 -11.93
CA ASP A 378 11.94 -2.96 -12.22
C ASP A 378 11.84 -4.47 -11.98
N GLU A 379 11.14 -4.86 -10.92
CA GLU A 379 11.07 -6.26 -10.46
C GLU A 379 9.82 -6.99 -10.94
N GLY A 380 8.94 -6.33 -11.70
CA GLY A 380 7.66 -6.92 -12.05
C GLY A 380 6.87 -6.19 -13.12
N TRP A 381 6.32 -6.94 -14.07
CA TRP A 381 5.27 -6.49 -14.98
C TRP A 381 3.99 -7.29 -14.73
N ARG A 382 2.89 -6.65 -14.34
CA ARG A 382 1.75 -7.33 -13.69
C ARG A 382 0.45 -7.31 -14.48
N ILE A 383 0.47 -6.91 -15.75
CA ILE A 383 -0.74 -6.90 -16.60
C ILE A 383 -0.51 -7.62 -17.93
N ALA A 384 -1.42 -8.52 -18.32
CA ALA A 384 -1.31 -9.18 -19.61
C ALA A 384 -1.47 -8.18 -20.77
N ILE A 385 -0.47 -8.13 -21.66
CA ILE A 385 -0.52 -7.42 -22.95
C ILE A 385 -0.40 -8.49 -24.05
N PRO A 386 -1.50 -8.99 -24.62
CA PRO A 386 -1.48 -10.11 -25.56
C PRO A 386 -0.55 -9.92 -26.78
N ALA A 387 -0.34 -8.67 -27.22
CA ALA A 387 0.57 -8.36 -28.32
C ALA A 387 2.06 -8.55 -27.95
N LEU A 388 2.39 -8.54 -26.66
CA LEU A 388 3.72 -8.57 -26.07
C LEU A 388 3.77 -9.58 -24.91
N PRO A 389 3.57 -10.89 -25.18
CA PRO A 389 3.44 -11.91 -24.14
C PRO A 389 4.67 -12.02 -23.24
N GLU A 390 5.86 -11.66 -23.74
CA GLU A 390 7.12 -11.71 -22.97
C GLU A 390 7.09 -10.82 -21.73
N LEU A 391 6.29 -9.76 -21.73
CA LEU A 391 6.09 -8.91 -20.54
C LEU A 391 5.60 -9.73 -19.34
N THR A 392 4.76 -10.73 -19.57
CA THR A 392 4.29 -11.64 -18.51
C THR A 392 5.02 -12.98 -18.47
N GLU A 393 5.54 -13.48 -19.59
CA GLU A 393 6.34 -14.73 -19.58
C GLU A 393 7.68 -14.55 -18.85
N VAL A 394 8.28 -13.35 -18.93
CA VAL A 394 9.57 -12.99 -18.33
C VAL A 394 9.39 -11.97 -17.23
N GLY A 395 8.79 -10.82 -17.54
CA GLY A 395 8.71 -9.66 -16.64
C GLY A 395 7.84 -9.89 -15.40
N ALA A 396 6.93 -10.87 -15.42
CA ALA A 396 6.09 -11.20 -14.28
C ALA A 396 6.66 -12.31 -13.38
N ARG A 397 7.88 -12.80 -13.64
CA ARG A 397 8.44 -13.99 -12.96
C ARG A 397 9.84 -13.72 -12.46
N ARG A 398 10.13 -14.13 -11.22
CA ARG A 398 11.46 -14.02 -10.60
C ARG A 398 12.00 -15.40 -10.23
N SER A 399 13.25 -15.71 -10.57
CA SER A 399 13.87 -16.99 -10.17
C SER A 399 15.38 -16.95 -10.34
N GLN A 400 16.11 -17.86 -9.68
CA GLN A 400 17.57 -18.00 -9.82
C GLN A 400 18.00 -18.38 -11.25
N ASN A 401 17.09 -18.88 -12.08
CA ASN A 401 17.36 -19.24 -13.48
C ASN A 401 17.35 -18.02 -14.43
N PHE A 402 17.39 -16.79 -13.90
CA PHE A 402 17.37 -15.55 -14.68
C PHE A 402 18.53 -15.45 -15.69
N GLY A 403 19.67 -16.11 -15.43
CA GLY A 403 20.81 -16.16 -16.36
C GLY A 403 20.50 -16.79 -17.73
N ARG A 404 19.40 -17.57 -17.84
CA ARG A 404 18.92 -18.13 -19.12
C ARG A 404 17.90 -17.23 -19.84
N GLY A 405 17.60 -16.05 -19.29
CA GLY A 405 16.68 -15.07 -19.88
C GLY A 405 15.19 -15.44 -19.82
N ALA A 406 14.83 -16.37 -18.93
CA ALA A 406 13.45 -16.85 -18.77
C ALA A 406 12.66 -16.15 -17.65
N THR A 407 13.36 -15.47 -16.73
CA THR A 407 12.78 -14.75 -15.58
C THR A 407 13.66 -13.56 -15.24
N LEU A 408 13.15 -12.63 -14.44
CA LEU A 408 13.94 -11.63 -13.73
C LEU A 408 14.72 -12.26 -12.55
N PRO A 409 15.79 -11.63 -12.06
CA PRO A 409 16.47 -12.06 -10.85
C PRO A 409 15.54 -11.97 -9.63
N PRO A 410 15.75 -12.81 -8.59
CA PRO A 410 15.04 -12.68 -7.33
C PRO A 410 15.22 -11.30 -6.70
N ALA A 411 14.15 -10.78 -6.10
CA ALA A 411 14.15 -9.53 -5.37
C ALA A 411 13.20 -9.62 -4.19
N TYR A 412 13.45 -8.82 -3.16
CA TYR A 412 12.59 -8.70 -1.98
C TYR A 412 12.17 -10.03 -1.34
N GLY A 413 13.05 -11.03 -1.38
CA GLY A 413 12.81 -12.31 -0.72
C GLY A 413 11.87 -13.27 -1.46
N SER A 414 11.67 -13.10 -2.78
CA SER A 414 10.93 -14.07 -3.61
C SER A 414 11.57 -15.46 -3.70
N GLY A 415 12.80 -15.61 -3.19
CA GLY A 415 13.54 -16.87 -3.24
C GLY A 415 13.96 -17.27 -4.66
N PRO A 416 14.56 -18.47 -4.79
CA PRO A 416 15.13 -18.93 -6.06
C PRO A 416 14.10 -19.50 -7.04
N ASP A 417 12.88 -19.81 -6.58
CA ASP A 417 11.87 -20.53 -7.36
C ASP A 417 10.93 -19.59 -8.13
N ALA A 418 10.67 -19.94 -9.39
CA ALA A 418 9.78 -19.16 -10.27
C ALA A 418 8.29 -19.21 -9.89
N ASP A 419 7.92 -20.10 -8.97
CA ASP A 419 6.54 -20.34 -8.55
C ASP A 419 6.16 -19.58 -7.27
N ASP A 420 7.08 -18.80 -6.69
CA ASP A 420 6.77 -17.95 -5.54
C ASP A 420 5.68 -16.92 -5.92
N PRO A 421 4.50 -16.94 -5.25
CA PRO A 421 3.35 -16.14 -5.67
C PRO A 421 3.47 -14.66 -5.32
N HIS A 422 4.47 -14.26 -4.54
CA HIS A 422 4.74 -12.86 -4.20
C HIS A 422 5.74 -12.24 -5.18
N GLY A 423 6.76 -13.00 -5.61
CA GLY A 423 7.67 -12.56 -6.65
C GLY A 423 7.16 -12.74 -8.07
N SER A 424 6.29 -13.71 -8.28
CA SER A 424 5.77 -14.07 -9.58
C SER A 424 4.25 -13.98 -9.63
N GLY A 425 3.72 -13.50 -10.74
CA GLY A 425 2.28 -13.33 -10.95
C GLY A 425 1.94 -12.06 -11.72
N TYR A 426 0.77 -12.09 -12.35
CA TYR A 426 0.21 -10.98 -13.11
C TYR A 426 -1.32 -11.13 -13.22
N TYR A 427 -2.01 -10.05 -13.58
CA TYR A 427 -3.42 -10.07 -13.92
C TYR A 427 -3.61 -10.47 -15.37
N THR A 428 -4.37 -11.53 -15.59
CA THR A 428 -4.88 -11.84 -16.92
C THR A 428 -5.84 -10.72 -17.38
N ALA A 429 -6.16 -10.69 -18.67
CA ALA A 429 -7.18 -9.77 -19.19
C ALA A 429 -8.51 -9.89 -18.43
N ALA A 430 -8.91 -11.13 -18.06
CA ALA A 430 -10.12 -11.39 -17.30
C ALA A 430 -10.03 -10.86 -15.87
N ASP A 431 -8.88 -11.04 -15.19
CA ASP A 431 -8.69 -10.53 -13.84
C ASP A 431 -8.72 -9.00 -13.80
N TYR A 432 -8.03 -8.35 -14.74
CA TYR A 432 -8.01 -6.89 -14.80
C TYR A 432 -9.41 -6.31 -15.11
N VAL A 433 -10.14 -6.90 -16.06
CA VAL A 433 -11.55 -6.52 -16.34
C VAL A 433 -12.44 -6.73 -15.12
N ALA A 434 -12.23 -7.79 -14.33
CA ALA A 434 -12.95 -8.02 -13.09
C ALA A 434 -12.64 -6.93 -12.05
N ILE A 435 -11.37 -6.55 -11.87
CA ILE A 435 -10.95 -5.44 -11.00
C ILE A 435 -11.65 -4.14 -11.40
N LEU A 436 -11.59 -3.76 -12.69
CA LEU A 436 -12.23 -2.55 -13.21
C LEU A 436 -13.75 -2.53 -12.96
N THR A 437 -14.41 -3.66 -13.24
CA THR A 437 -15.86 -3.79 -13.08
C THR A 437 -16.27 -3.71 -11.60
N TYR A 438 -15.48 -4.34 -10.72
CA TYR A 438 -15.73 -4.36 -9.28
C TYR A 438 -15.50 -2.99 -8.63
N ALA A 439 -14.46 -2.28 -9.05
CA ALA A 439 -14.18 -0.90 -8.65
C ALA A 439 -15.30 0.05 -9.08
N ARG A 440 -15.74 -0.04 -10.35
CA ARG A 440 -16.86 0.78 -10.86
C ARG A 440 -18.14 0.58 -10.05
N ALA A 441 -18.46 -0.66 -9.66
CA ALA A 441 -19.65 -0.96 -8.86
C ALA A 441 -19.63 -0.30 -7.45
N ARG A 442 -18.48 0.20 -7.01
CA ARG A 442 -18.26 0.92 -5.74
C ARG A 442 -17.93 2.40 -5.93
N HIS A 443 -18.11 2.90 -7.14
CA HIS A 443 -17.77 4.28 -7.53
C HIS A 443 -16.30 4.61 -7.23
N ILE A 444 -15.41 3.67 -7.56
CA ILE A 444 -13.96 3.81 -7.52
C ILE A 444 -13.44 3.73 -8.96
N GLU A 445 -12.69 4.74 -9.37
CA GLU A 445 -11.99 4.77 -10.65
C GLU A 445 -10.60 4.16 -10.49
N VAL A 446 -10.23 3.25 -11.39
CA VAL A 446 -8.90 2.64 -11.42
C VAL A 446 -8.03 3.42 -12.39
N ILE A 447 -6.92 3.96 -11.90
CA ILE A 447 -5.89 4.64 -12.68
C ILE A 447 -4.74 3.64 -12.84
N PRO A 448 -4.55 3.01 -14.01
CA PRO A 448 -3.39 2.18 -14.24
C PRO A 448 -2.14 3.04 -14.36
N GLU A 449 -1.07 2.59 -13.71
CA GLU A 449 0.26 3.13 -13.90
C GLU A 449 1.14 2.15 -14.66
N ILE A 450 1.79 2.67 -15.70
CA ILE A 450 2.84 2.00 -16.46
C ILE A 450 4.08 2.89 -16.33
N GLU A 451 5.01 2.50 -15.45
CA GLU A 451 6.23 3.24 -15.12
C GLU A 451 7.19 3.36 -16.31
N MET A 452 7.59 4.60 -16.61
CA MET A 452 8.49 4.95 -17.71
C MET A 452 9.10 6.36 -17.48
N PRO A 453 10.31 6.67 -18.00
CA PRO A 453 11.28 5.77 -18.61
C PRO A 453 12.23 5.12 -17.57
N GLY A 454 12.28 5.63 -16.34
CA GLY A 454 12.85 4.92 -15.19
C GLY A 454 11.97 3.73 -14.80
N HIS A 455 12.38 2.97 -13.77
CA HIS A 455 11.54 1.91 -13.19
C HIS A 455 10.99 0.90 -14.21
N ALA A 456 11.72 0.66 -15.30
CA ALA A 456 11.20 -0.06 -16.46
C ALA A 456 11.96 -1.37 -16.74
N ARG A 457 12.79 -1.85 -15.80
CA ARG A 457 13.65 -3.01 -16.03
C ARG A 457 12.87 -4.25 -16.46
N ALA A 458 11.69 -4.52 -15.87
CA ALA A 458 10.89 -5.67 -16.27
C ALA A 458 10.50 -5.63 -17.77
N ALA A 459 10.11 -4.45 -18.26
CA ALA A 459 9.80 -4.24 -19.68
C ALA A 459 11.04 -4.34 -20.56
N VAL A 460 12.14 -3.68 -20.16
CA VAL A 460 13.42 -3.68 -20.90
C VAL A 460 13.93 -5.10 -21.09
N GLN A 461 13.97 -5.91 -20.03
CA GLN A 461 14.44 -7.28 -20.07
C GLN A 461 13.51 -8.19 -20.89
N ALA A 462 12.19 -8.06 -20.72
CA ALA A 462 11.22 -8.82 -21.50
C ALA A 462 11.35 -8.55 -23.01
N MET A 463 11.47 -7.28 -23.40
CA MET A 463 11.61 -6.90 -24.81
C MET A 463 12.99 -7.26 -25.38
N ALA A 464 14.04 -7.25 -24.56
CA ALA A 464 15.35 -7.78 -24.96
C ALA A 464 15.30 -9.30 -25.22
N THR A 465 14.65 -10.07 -24.34
CA THR A 465 14.44 -11.52 -24.54
C THR A 465 13.63 -11.79 -25.81
N ARG A 466 12.56 -11.01 -26.07
CA ARG A 466 11.79 -11.10 -27.32
C ARG A 466 12.68 -10.90 -28.53
N ALA A 467 13.44 -9.81 -28.56
CA ALA A 467 14.34 -9.51 -29.67
C ALA A 467 15.38 -10.63 -29.88
N ALA A 468 15.98 -11.14 -28.80
CA ALA A 468 16.92 -12.26 -28.88
C ALA A 468 16.28 -13.53 -29.48
N ARG A 469 15.10 -13.93 -29.01
CA ARG A 469 14.34 -15.07 -29.55
C ARG A 469 14.04 -14.89 -31.04
N TRP A 470 13.61 -13.69 -31.44
CA TRP A 470 13.25 -13.38 -32.81
C TRP A 470 14.46 -13.34 -33.74
N ARG A 471 15.60 -12.78 -33.30
CA ARG A 471 16.86 -12.83 -34.05
C ARG A 471 17.33 -14.27 -34.26
N ALA A 472 17.28 -15.10 -33.21
CA ALA A 472 17.62 -16.51 -33.31
C ALA A 472 16.71 -17.27 -34.30
N ALA A 473 15.45 -16.85 -34.44
CA ALA A 473 14.50 -17.36 -35.42
C ALA A 473 14.62 -16.71 -36.82
N GLY A 474 15.62 -15.87 -37.07
CA GLY A 474 15.85 -15.23 -38.38
C GLY A 474 14.84 -14.14 -38.75
N ARG A 475 14.13 -13.56 -37.77
CA ARG A 475 13.15 -12.50 -38.02
C ARG A 475 13.83 -11.15 -38.23
N ALA A 476 13.58 -10.54 -39.40
CA ALA A 476 14.12 -9.21 -39.75
C ALA A 476 13.58 -8.07 -38.87
N ASP A 477 12.41 -8.24 -38.25
CA ASP A 477 11.76 -7.25 -37.39
C ASP A 477 11.96 -7.53 -35.89
N ALA A 478 13.03 -8.24 -35.51
CA ALA A 478 13.31 -8.59 -34.12
C ALA A 478 13.37 -7.40 -33.16
N ASP A 479 13.81 -6.24 -33.65
CA ASP A 479 14.08 -5.05 -32.82
C ASP A 479 12.86 -4.12 -32.72
N ARG A 480 11.71 -4.55 -33.27
CA ARG A 480 10.51 -3.73 -33.44
C ARG A 480 9.98 -3.11 -32.15
N TRP A 481 10.21 -3.74 -31.00
CA TRP A 481 9.82 -3.25 -29.67
C TRP A 481 11.01 -3.17 -28.70
N LEU A 482 12.24 -3.16 -29.22
CA LEU A 482 13.43 -3.08 -28.38
C LEU A 482 13.49 -1.71 -27.70
N LEU A 483 13.62 -1.72 -26.37
CA LEU A 483 13.51 -0.53 -25.51
C LEU A 483 14.85 0.11 -25.15
N ARG A 484 15.96 -0.50 -25.57
CA ARG A 484 17.31 -0.02 -25.28
C ARG A 484 18.21 -0.25 -26.49
N ASP A 485 19.07 0.72 -26.79
CA ASP A 485 20.10 0.54 -27.81
C ASP A 485 21.12 -0.53 -27.36
N PRO A 486 21.35 -1.62 -28.12
CA PRO A 486 22.43 -2.59 -27.83
C PRO A 486 23.83 -1.97 -27.78
N GLY A 487 24.01 -0.82 -28.44
CA GLY A 487 25.23 -0.01 -28.43
C GLY A 487 25.38 0.88 -27.18
N ASP A 488 24.38 0.95 -26.31
CA ASP A 488 24.42 1.80 -25.13
C ASP A 488 25.53 1.37 -24.14
N ARG A 489 26.37 2.33 -23.76
CA ARG A 489 27.46 2.19 -22.77
C ARG A 489 27.32 3.15 -21.60
N SER A 490 26.14 3.72 -21.38
CA SER A 490 25.83 4.55 -20.22
C SER A 490 26.20 3.85 -18.91
N THR A 491 26.77 4.62 -17.99
CA THR A 491 27.05 4.18 -16.62
C THR A 491 26.19 5.00 -15.67
N TYR A 492 25.23 4.34 -15.03
CA TYR A 492 24.33 4.95 -14.06
C TYR A 492 23.95 3.90 -13.00
N ARG A 493 23.37 4.36 -11.91
CA ARG A 493 22.80 3.51 -10.85
C ARG A 493 21.51 4.12 -10.35
N SER A 494 20.40 3.40 -10.44
CA SER A 494 19.10 3.82 -9.91
C SER A 494 19.11 3.87 -8.37
N ALA A 495 18.07 4.46 -7.78
CA ALA A 495 17.88 4.49 -6.34
C ALA A 495 17.86 3.06 -5.74
N GLN A 496 17.29 2.10 -6.47
CA GLN A 496 17.16 0.68 -6.10
C GLN A 496 18.38 -0.16 -6.53
N ALA A 497 19.47 0.49 -6.96
CA ALA A 497 20.75 -0.11 -7.33
C ALA A 497 20.79 -0.88 -8.66
N TYR A 498 19.83 -0.66 -9.56
CA TYR A 498 19.91 -1.19 -10.93
C TYR A 498 20.77 -0.32 -11.83
N THR A 499 21.33 -0.93 -12.88
CA THR A 499 22.23 -0.27 -13.85
C THR A 499 21.79 -0.47 -15.30
N ASP A 500 20.60 -1.04 -15.48
CA ASP A 500 20.03 -1.50 -16.75
C ASP A 500 18.50 -1.32 -16.77
N ASN A 501 17.97 -0.36 -16.00
CA ASN A 501 16.53 -0.22 -15.74
C ASN A 501 15.80 0.86 -16.53
N VAL A 502 16.49 1.64 -17.38
CA VAL A 502 15.84 2.72 -18.13
C VAL A 502 15.46 2.31 -19.56
N ILE A 503 14.29 2.77 -20.01
CA ILE A 503 13.91 2.82 -21.43
C ILE A 503 14.70 3.94 -22.09
N ASP A 504 15.25 3.67 -23.27
CA ASP A 504 15.96 4.65 -24.10
C ASP A 504 14.97 5.34 -25.06
N PRO A 505 14.69 6.65 -24.91
CA PRO A 505 13.78 7.38 -25.80
C PRO A 505 14.26 7.44 -27.26
N GLY A 506 15.57 7.26 -27.51
CA GLY A 506 16.15 7.19 -28.84
C GLY A 506 16.03 5.81 -29.50
N ALA A 507 15.75 4.75 -28.73
CA ALA A 507 15.64 3.40 -29.28
C ALA A 507 14.44 3.30 -30.23
N PRO A 508 14.59 2.60 -31.37
CA PRO A 508 13.59 2.58 -32.44
C PRO A 508 12.25 1.92 -32.03
N GLY A 509 12.28 1.04 -31.01
CA GLY A 509 11.10 0.31 -30.53
C GLY A 509 10.30 1.05 -29.46
N THR A 510 10.85 2.08 -28.83
CA THR A 510 10.29 2.72 -27.63
C THR A 510 8.87 3.23 -27.82
N TYR A 511 8.64 4.12 -28.77
CA TYR A 511 7.30 4.70 -28.98
C TYR A 511 6.29 3.69 -29.52
N ARG A 512 6.75 2.70 -30.31
CA ARG A 512 5.88 1.62 -30.79
C ARG A 512 5.43 0.71 -29.65
N PHE A 513 6.31 0.44 -28.69
CA PHE A 513 5.97 -0.29 -27.47
C PHE A 513 4.92 0.46 -26.66
N ILE A 514 5.13 1.76 -26.42
CA ILE A 514 4.18 2.63 -25.72
C ILE A 514 2.81 2.60 -26.40
N GLU A 515 2.76 2.86 -27.71
CA GLU A 515 1.52 2.81 -28.50
C GLU A 515 0.80 1.45 -28.34
N THR A 516 1.57 0.36 -28.39
CA THR A 516 1.03 -1.01 -28.25
C THR A 516 0.43 -1.22 -26.86
N VAL A 517 1.13 -0.83 -25.80
CA VAL A 517 0.67 -0.99 -24.41
C VAL A 517 -0.55 -0.12 -24.14
N VAL A 518 -0.51 1.17 -24.48
CA VAL A 518 -1.64 2.10 -24.29
C VAL A 518 -2.88 1.60 -25.02
N ALA A 519 -2.75 1.15 -26.28
CA ALA A 519 -3.87 0.63 -27.04
C ALA A 519 -4.49 -0.63 -26.39
N GLN A 520 -3.67 -1.52 -25.83
CA GLN A 520 -4.12 -2.74 -25.15
C GLN A 520 -4.77 -2.45 -23.80
N VAL A 521 -4.21 -1.55 -22.98
CA VAL A 521 -4.84 -1.11 -21.72
C VAL A 521 -6.18 -0.44 -22.01
N ALA A 522 -6.24 0.45 -23.00
CA ALA A 522 -7.50 1.08 -23.42
C ALA A 522 -8.53 0.04 -23.92
N ALA A 523 -8.08 -1.04 -24.58
CA ALA A 523 -8.97 -2.12 -25.00
C ALA A 523 -9.57 -2.89 -23.81
N LEU A 524 -8.78 -3.17 -22.77
CA LEU A 524 -9.26 -3.82 -21.56
C LEU A 524 -10.30 -2.97 -20.80
N HIS A 525 -10.08 -1.65 -20.74
CA HIS A 525 -11.05 -0.70 -20.19
C HIS A 525 -12.37 -0.70 -20.98
N ARG A 526 -12.29 -0.63 -22.32
CA ARG A 526 -13.46 -0.76 -23.20
C ARG A 526 -14.21 -2.09 -22.98
N GLN A 527 -13.48 -3.20 -22.83
CA GLN A 527 -14.06 -4.51 -22.55
C GLN A 527 -14.82 -4.54 -21.21
N ALA A 528 -14.31 -3.86 -20.19
CA ALA A 528 -15.00 -3.70 -18.89
C ALA A 528 -16.19 -2.72 -18.94
N GLY A 529 -16.35 -1.98 -20.04
CA GLY A 529 -17.34 -0.90 -20.15
C GLY A 529 -17.04 0.27 -19.20
N VAL A 530 -15.76 0.51 -18.91
CA VAL A 530 -15.27 1.60 -18.06
C VAL A 530 -14.35 2.49 -18.90
N PRO A 531 -14.49 3.82 -18.88
CA PRO A 531 -13.58 4.67 -19.64
C PRO A 531 -12.19 4.73 -18.99
N LEU A 532 -11.14 4.54 -19.80
CA LEU A 532 -9.78 4.91 -19.41
C LEU A 532 -9.66 6.44 -19.55
N ARG A 533 -9.75 7.18 -18.44
CA ARG A 533 -9.66 8.64 -18.46
C ARG A 533 -8.26 9.16 -18.21
N VAL A 534 -7.52 8.45 -17.35
CA VAL A 534 -6.16 8.81 -16.94
C VAL A 534 -5.30 7.55 -17.00
N LEU A 535 -4.09 7.69 -17.50
CA LEU A 535 -3.02 6.70 -17.35
C LEU A 535 -1.85 7.39 -16.67
N HIS A 536 -1.37 6.83 -15.56
CA HIS A 536 -0.17 7.32 -14.90
C HIS A 536 1.05 6.76 -15.64
N ILE A 537 1.95 7.63 -16.06
CA ILE A 537 3.13 7.26 -16.85
C ILE A 537 4.40 7.24 -16.00
N GLY A 538 4.23 7.36 -14.68
CA GLY A 538 5.32 7.32 -13.73
C GLY A 538 6.22 8.54 -13.81
N GLY A 539 7.52 8.29 -13.92
CA GLY A 539 8.50 9.31 -14.27
C GLY A 539 9.29 9.88 -13.10
N ASP A 540 9.40 9.11 -12.03
CA ASP A 540 10.26 9.38 -10.89
C ASP A 540 11.70 8.90 -11.14
N GLU A 541 12.62 9.44 -10.33
CA GLU A 541 13.96 8.91 -10.08
C GLU A 541 14.82 8.49 -11.29
N LEU A 542 14.74 9.21 -12.43
CA LEU A 542 15.66 8.96 -13.55
C LEU A 542 17.12 9.15 -13.09
N ALA A 543 17.91 8.08 -13.18
CA ALA A 543 19.29 8.07 -12.73
C ALA A 543 20.20 8.97 -13.58
N ASP A 544 21.07 9.74 -12.91
CA ASP A 544 22.14 10.50 -13.57
C ASP A 544 23.07 9.55 -14.36
N GLY A 545 23.41 9.93 -15.60
CA GLY A 545 24.18 9.11 -16.54
C GLY A 545 23.34 8.27 -17.52
N ALA A 546 22.02 8.21 -17.34
CA ALA A 546 21.12 7.53 -18.27
C ALA A 546 21.22 8.11 -19.69
N TRP A 547 21.30 7.22 -20.68
CA TRP A 547 21.36 7.49 -22.14
C TRP A 547 22.60 8.22 -22.68
N GLU A 548 23.46 8.79 -21.82
CA GLU A 548 24.68 9.50 -22.23
C GLU A 548 25.63 8.67 -23.11
N GLY A 549 25.63 7.35 -22.96
CA GLY A 549 26.42 6.42 -23.76
C GLY A 549 25.64 5.73 -24.89
N SER A 550 24.40 6.15 -25.17
CA SER A 550 23.55 5.56 -26.21
C SER A 550 23.74 6.26 -27.56
N PRO A 551 24.20 5.56 -28.62
CA PRO A 551 24.23 6.10 -29.97
C PRO A 551 22.84 6.52 -30.49
N ALA A 552 21.79 5.78 -30.13
CA ALA A 552 20.41 6.11 -30.51
C ALA A 552 19.94 7.39 -29.82
N ALA A 553 20.18 7.55 -28.53
CA ALA A 553 19.88 8.78 -27.79
C ALA A 553 20.65 9.97 -28.37
N THR A 554 21.94 9.80 -28.68
CA THR A 554 22.78 10.83 -29.30
C THR A 554 22.18 11.33 -30.62
N ARG A 555 21.72 10.40 -31.48
CA ARG A 555 21.03 10.77 -32.73
C ARG A 555 19.70 11.46 -32.49
N ALA A 556 18.93 11.00 -31.51
CA ALA A 556 17.65 11.62 -31.16
C ALA A 556 17.83 13.06 -30.65
N ILE A 557 18.81 13.29 -29.77
CA ILE A 557 19.17 14.62 -29.25
C ILE A 557 19.63 15.54 -30.39
N ALA A 558 20.46 15.06 -31.31
CA ALA A 558 20.89 15.84 -32.46
C ALA A 558 19.72 16.28 -33.38
N ALA A 559 18.61 15.55 -33.37
CA ALA A 559 17.41 15.88 -34.14
C ALA A 559 16.42 16.80 -33.41
N LEU A 560 16.67 17.15 -32.13
CA LEU A 560 15.82 18.06 -31.36
C LEU A 560 15.99 19.52 -31.81
N PRO A 561 14.96 20.37 -31.67
CA PRO A 561 15.14 21.81 -31.71
C PRO A 561 16.19 22.25 -30.67
N GLY A 562 17.25 22.94 -31.10
CA GLY A 562 18.42 23.26 -30.26
C GLY A 562 19.57 22.24 -30.34
N GLY A 563 19.35 21.11 -31.02
CA GLY A 563 20.35 20.09 -31.33
C GLY A 563 21.06 19.55 -30.09
N ALA A 564 22.35 19.24 -30.24
CA ALA A 564 23.20 18.69 -29.18
C ALA A 564 23.22 19.52 -27.88
N GLY A 565 22.95 20.82 -27.95
CA GLY A 565 22.93 21.71 -26.77
C GLY A 565 21.78 21.44 -25.79
N THR A 566 20.78 20.65 -26.19
CA THR A 566 19.66 20.26 -25.32
C THR A 566 20.01 19.10 -24.38
N GLY A 567 20.97 18.25 -24.77
CA GLY A 567 21.39 17.08 -24.00
C GLY A 567 20.25 16.10 -23.67
N THR A 568 20.44 15.31 -22.61
CA THR A 568 19.45 14.33 -22.12
C THR A 568 18.19 14.99 -21.55
N ALA A 569 18.27 16.25 -21.12
CA ALA A 569 17.10 17.02 -20.70
C ALA A 569 16.12 17.27 -21.85
N GLY A 570 16.61 17.63 -23.04
CA GLY A 570 15.75 17.73 -24.22
C GLY A 570 15.13 16.39 -24.62
N LEU A 571 15.85 15.29 -24.39
CA LEU A 571 15.35 13.94 -24.67
C LEU A 571 14.22 13.54 -23.70
N TRP A 572 14.33 13.94 -22.42
CA TRP A 572 13.27 13.82 -21.43
C TRP A 572 11.99 14.54 -21.87
N ASP A 573 12.11 15.81 -22.27
CA ASP A 573 10.97 16.60 -22.73
C ASP A 573 10.31 15.97 -23.97
N GLN A 574 11.11 15.53 -24.95
CA GLN A 574 10.61 14.84 -26.14
C GLN A 574 9.88 13.53 -25.79
N PHE A 575 10.42 12.75 -24.85
CA PHE A 575 9.84 11.48 -24.44
C PHE A 575 8.39 11.70 -23.95
N TYR A 576 8.21 12.64 -23.03
CA TYR A 576 6.89 12.94 -22.48
C TYR A 576 5.97 13.71 -23.44
N ASP A 577 6.51 14.52 -24.35
CA ASP A 577 5.73 15.10 -25.45
C ASP A 577 5.08 14.00 -26.29
N ARG A 578 5.84 12.96 -26.63
CA ARG A 578 5.33 11.82 -27.40
C ARG A 578 4.40 10.94 -26.59
N MET A 579 4.72 10.65 -25.32
CA MET A 579 3.82 9.91 -24.42
C MET A 579 2.45 10.57 -24.33
N THR A 580 2.42 11.86 -24.01
CA THR A 580 1.16 12.61 -23.86
C THR A 580 0.41 12.74 -25.18
N ALA A 581 1.10 12.83 -26.32
CA ALA A 581 0.47 12.80 -27.65
C ALA A 581 -0.18 11.44 -27.94
N ILE A 582 0.50 10.33 -27.63
CA ILE A 582 -0.04 8.96 -27.77
C ILE A 582 -1.29 8.81 -26.89
N LEU A 583 -1.23 9.21 -25.62
CA LEU A 583 -2.38 9.16 -24.71
C LEU A 583 -3.56 10.01 -25.21
N SER A 584 -3.27 11.23 -25.68
CA SER A 584 -4.29 12.14 -26.21
C SER A 584 -5.00 11.57 -27.45
N ALA A 585 -4.28 10.85 -28.31
CA ALA A 585 -4.87 10.16 -29.46
C ALA A 585 -5.89 9.06 -29.06
N HIS A 586 -5.79 8.57 -27.82
CA HIS A 586 -6.75 7.65 -27.22
C HIS A 586 -7.81 8.33 -26.33
N GLY A 587 -7.81 9.67 -26.24
CA GLY A 587 -8.69 10.42 -25.34
C GLY A 587 -8.35 10.25 -23.87
N VAL A 588 -7.10 9.91 -23.55
CA VAL A 588 -6.60 9.64 -22.20
C VAL A 588 -5.73 10.81 -21.75
N ALA A 589 -5.96 11.32 -20.54
CA ALA A 589 -5.10 12.30 -19.89
C ALA A 589 -3.90 11.61 -19.21
N ALA A 590 -2.79 12.34 -19.07
CA ALA A 590 -1.62 11.84 -18.38
C ALA A 590 -1.67 12.19 -16.89
N ALA A 591 -1.12 11.30 -16.07
CA ALA A 591 -0.65 11.64 -14.73
C ALA A 591 0.80 11.15 -14.57
N GLY A 592 1.58 11.74 -13.69
CA GLY A 592 2.94 11.30 -13.40
C GLY A 592 3.44 11.86 -12.09
N TRP A 593 4.59 11.38 -11.63
CA TRP A 593 5.26 11.92 -10.46
C TRP A 593 5.72 13.37 -10.70
N GLU A 594 5.98 14.10 -9.61
CA GLU A 594 6.29 15.53 -9.62
C GLU A 594 7.43 15.94 -10.55
N GLU A 595 8.38 15.03 -10.80
CA GLU A 595 9.54 15.21 -11.67
C GLU A 595 9.15 15.60 -13.10
N LEU A 596 7.97 15.20 -13.59
CA LEU A 596 7.44 15.66 -14.88
C LEU A 596 7.22 17.19 -14.90
N GLY A 597 6.88 17.78 -13.76
CA GLY A 597 6.72 19.23 -13.58
C GLY A 597 8.02 19.94 -13.22
N MET A 598 9.16 19.24 -13.24
CA MET A 598 10.46 19.73 -12.81
C MET A 598 11.48 19.73 -13.95
N ARG A 599 12.52 20.55 -13.79
CA ARG A 599 13.74 20.48 -14.62
C ARG A 599 14.95 20.86 -13.79
N LYS A 600 16.14 20.39 -14.17
CA LYS A 600 17.39 20.87 -13.58
C LYS A 600 17.71 22.25 -14.16
N ALA A 601 17.96 23.24 -13.29
CA ALA A 601 18.42 24.56 -13.70
C ALA A 601 19.57 25.04 -12.80
N SER A 602 20.49 25.81 -13.40
CA SER A 602 21.58 26.47 -12.67
C SER A 602 21.08 27.75 -12.00
N ALA A 603 21.32 27.91 -10.70
CA ALA A 603 21.01 29.11 -9.93
C ALA A 603 22.24 29.55 -9.09
N PRO A 604 22.31 30.81 -8.62
CA PRO A 604 23.35 31.23 -7.67
C PRO A 604 23.25 30.37 -6.40
N GLY A 605 24.23 29.48 -6.18
CA GLY A 605 24.22 28.50 -5.09
C GLY A 605 24.23 27.03 -5.53
N GLY A 606 24.10 26.74 -6.83
CA GLY A 606 24.22 25.40 -7.40
C GLY A 606 23.20 25.09 -8.49
N THR A 607 23.28 23.90 -9.06
CA THR A 607 22.27 23.35 -9.98
C THR A 607 21.26 22.55 -9.17
N GLY A 608 19.96 22.77 -9.38
CA GLY A 608 18.90 22.08 -8.64
C GLY A 608 17.59 21.97 -9.43
N PRO A 609 16.64 21.15 -8.93
CA PRO A 609 15.32 21.04 -9.54
C PRO A 609 14.53 22.33 -9.35
N VAL A 610 13.95 22.83 -10.45
CA VAL A 610 13.05 23.99 -10.47
C VAL A 610 11.77 23.63 -11.20
N VAL A 611 10.68 24.35 -10.90
CA VAL A 611 9.40 24.19 -11.61
C VAL A 611 9.60 24.48 -13.10
N SER A 612 9.21 23.51 -13.92
CA SER A 612 9.21 23.62 -15.38
C SER A 612 7.86 24.13 -15.86
N ASP A 613 7.87 24.99 -16.87
CA ASP A 613 6.68 25.47 -17.57
C ASP A 613 6.26 24.58 -18.75
N HIS A 614 7.08 23.59 -19.11
CA HIS A 614 6.94 22.78 -20.34
C HIS A 614 5.59 22.07 -20.48
N PHE A 615 5.04 21.54 -19.38
CA PHE A 615 3.75 20.84 -19.40
C PHE A 615 2.58 21.67 -18.84
N LEU A 616 2.79 22.97 -18.56
CA LEU A 616 1.69 23.83 -18.12
C LEU A 616 0.58 23.88 -19.17
N ASN A 617 -0.68 23.89 -18.70
CA ASN A 617 -1.89 23.90 -19.52
C ASN A 617 -2.14 22.63 -20.36
N ARG A 618 -1.32 21.60 -20.23
CA ARG A 618 -1.61 20.27 -20.81
C ARG A 618 -2.42 19.43 -19.82
N PRO A 619 -3.15 18.39 -20.26
CA PRO A 619 -3.91 17.51 -19.38
C PRO A 619 -2.97 16.52 -18.64
N VAL A 620 -2.04 17.07 -17.85
CA VAL A 620 -1.08 16.35 -17.01
C VAL A 620 -1.38 16.66 -15.54
N THR A 621 -1.65 15.64 -14.75
CA THR A 621 -1.79 15.76 -13.28
C THR A 621 -0.53 15.26 -12.59
N LEU A 622 0.00 16.02 -11.66
CA LEU A 622 1.22 15.66 -10.92
C LEU A 622 0.86 15.05 -9.56
N HIS A 623 1.45 13.88 -9.26
CA HIS A 623 1.46 13.27 -7.94
C HIS A 623 2.72 13.72 -7.20
N VAL A 624 2.55 14.55 -6.18
CA VAL A 624 3.66 15.25 -5.51
C VAL A 624 3.96 14.60 -4.17
N TRP A 625 5.11 13.94 -4.12
CA TRP A 625 5.51 13.06 -3.02
C TRP A 625 6.64 13.63 -2.17
N ASN A 626 7.54 14.41 -2.76
CA ASN A 626 8.70 14.88 -2.03
C ASN A 626 8.34 16.10 -1.19
N ASN A 627 8.48 15.96 0.12
CA ASN A 627 8.30 17.05 1.07
C ASN A 627 9.45 17.11 2.07
N GLN A 628 10.65 16.70 1.65
CA GLN A 628 11.87 16.71 2.45
C GLN A 628 12.84 17.81 2.01
N GLY A 629 13.68 18.29 2.92
CA GLY A 629 14.66 19.35 2.65
C GLY A 629 14.04 20.54 1.88
N PRO A 630 14.62 20.97 0.74
CA PRO A 630 14.11 22.09 -0.05
C PRO A 630 12.76 21.80 -0.75
N ALA A 631 12.32 20.54 -0.81
CA ALA A 631 11.05 20.14 -1.42
C ALA A 631 9.85 20.24 -0.47
N LYS A 632 10.02 20.60 0.81
CA LYS A 632 8.93 20.76 1.79
C LYS A 632 7.72 21.57 1.30
N GLY A 633 7.93 22.57 0.44
CA GLY A 633 6.86 23.40 -0.16
C GLY A 633 6.53 23.10 -1.63
N LEU A 634 7.05 22.00 -2.19
CA LEU A 634 7.02 21.75 -3.64
C LEU A 634 5.60 21.60 -4.19
N ALA A 635 4.72 20.88 -3.49
CA ALA A 635 3.32 20.72 -3.90
C ALA A 635 2.61 22.07 -4.08
N ASN A 636 2.88 23.02 -3.17
CA ASN A 636 2.31 24.36 -3.28
C ASN A 636 2.92 25.15 -4.44
N ARG A 637 4.23 25.05 -4.66
CA ARG A 637 4.89 25.71 -5.80
C ARG A 637 4.34 25.22 -7.14
N LEU A 638 4.19 23.90 -7.32
CA LEU A 638 3.61 23.30 -8.53
C LEU A 638 2.16 23.72 -8.73
N ALA A 639 1.35 23.69 -7.68
CA ALA A 639 -0.04 24.13 -7.74
C ALA A 639 -0.17 25.63 -8.05
N ASN A 640 0.67 26.47 -7.42
CA ASN A 640 0.73 27.92 -7.68
C ASN A 640 1.19 28.23 -9.11
N ALA A 641 2.06 27.40 -9.70
CA ALA A 641 2.46 27.52 -11.10
C ALA A 641 1.34 27.13 -12.09
N GLY A 642 0.31 26.41 -11.63
CA GLY A 642 -0.89 26.08 -12.41
C GLY A 642 -1.10 24.60 -12.71
N TYR A 643 -0.20 23.72 -12.28
CA TYR A 643 -0.35 22.27 -12.44
C TYR A 643 -1.49 21.72 -11.58
N PRO A 644 -2.37 20.86 -12.12
CA PRO A 644 -3.20 19.98 -11.30
C PRO A 644 -2.31 19.11 -10.39
N VAL A 645 -2.55 19.13 -9.08
CA VAL A 645 -1.73 18.40 -8.09
C VAL A 645 -2.58 17.44 -7.26
N VAL A 646 -2.13 16.20 -7.14
CA VAL A 646 -2.51 15.26 -6.08
C VAL A 646 -1.37 15.24 -5.07
N MET A 647 -1.68 15.46 -3.79
CA MET A 647 -0.67 15.48 -2.72
C MET A 647 -0.51 14.08 -2.13
N SER A 648 0.72 13.56 -2.17
CA SER A 648 1.10 12.26 -1.61
C SER A 648 2.41 12.36 -0.80
N PRO A 649 2.59 13.33 0.12
CA PRO A 649 3.86 13.57 0.79
C PRO A 649 4.39 12.33 1.52
N ALA A 650 5.63 11.94 1.24
CA ALA A 650 6.24 10.72 1.77
C ALA A 650 6.32 10.68 3.31
N THR A 651 6.47 11.83 3.96
CA THR A 651 6.54 11.85 5.43
C THR A 651 5.17 11.66 6.11
N ALA A 652 4.06 11.64 5.37
CA ALA A 652 2.72 11.58 5.94
C ALA A 652 1.77 10.58 5.26
N LEU A 653 1.93 10.31 3.96
CA LEU A 653 0.99 9.49 3.19
C LEU A 653 1.64 8.24 2.55
N TYR A 654 2.92 7.97 2.80
CA TYR A 654 3.57 6.73 2.37
C TYR A 654 3.39 5.65 3.43
N PHE A 655 2.57 4.66 3.11
CA PHE A 655 2.17 3.60 4.03
C PHE A 655 3.06 2.36 3.94
N ASP A 656 4.15 2.42 3.19
CA ASP A 656 5.28 1.51 3.35
C ASP A 656 6.24 1.97 4.46
N MET A 657 6.13 3.21 4.94
CA MET A 657 6.85 3.68 6.14
C MET A 657 6.34 2.98 7.41
N ALA A 658 7.28 2.65 8.28
CA ALA A 658 7.04 2.15 9.62
C ALA A 658 6.21 3.15 10.45
N HIS A 659 5.35 2.61 11.32
CA HIS A 659 4.49 3.44 12.15
C HIS A 659 5.26 4.19 13.24
N ALA A 660 6.28 3.58 13.82
CA ALA A 660 7.03 4.16 14.91
C ALA A 660 8.52 3.87 14.80
N ARG A 661 9.32 4.68 15.48
CA ARG A 661 10.75 4.47 15.64
C ARG A 661 11.01 3.32 16.61
N ASP A 662 10.74 2.10 16.16
CA ASP A 662 10.94 0.86 16.91
C ASP A 662 11.49 -0.19 15.93
N ARG A 663 12.58 -0.86 16.29
CA ARG A 663 13.23 -1.83 15.40
C ARG A 663 12.34 -3.02 15.05
N SER A 664 11.31 -3.30 15.84
CA SER A 664 10.33 -4.35 15.59
C SER A 664 9.21 -3.96 14.63
N GLU A 665 9.05 -2.66 14.32
CA GLU A 665 8.07 -2.20 13.34
C GLU A 665 8.41 -2.69 11.93
N LEU A 666 7.36 -2.84 11.12
CA LEU A 666 7.44 -3.28 9.73
C LEU A 666 7.59 -2.08 8.79
N GLY A 667 8.18 -2.30 7.61
CA GLY A 667 8.30 -1.28 6.56
C GLY A 667 9.66 -0.56 6.48
N HIS A 668 9.67 0.52 5.71
CA HIS A 668 10.80 1.42 5.51
C HIS A 668 10.82 2.57 6.52
N ASN A 669 11.90 3.35 6.55
CA ASN A 669 12.03 4.53 7.39
C ASN A 669 12.85 5.65 6.73
N TRP A 670 12.93 5.66 5.39
CA TRP A 670 13.74 6.65 4.66
C TRP A 670 13.10 8.04 4.68
N ALA A 671 11.77 8.14 4.69
CA ALA A 671 11.05 9.42 4.82
C ALA A 671 10.77 9.81 6.29
N GLY A 672 10.98 8.88 7.22
CA GLY A 672 10.57 9.02 8.61
C GLY A 672 9.61 7.91 9.05
N TYR A 673 8.70 8.25 9.95
CA TYR A 673 7.70 7.33 10.50
C TYR A 673 6.32 7.95 10.32
N THR A 674 5.34 7.13 9.95
CA THR A 674 3.99 7.60 9.62
C THR A 674 2.98 6.88 10.49
N ASP A 675 2.78 7.37 11.71
CA ASP A 675 1.74 6.85 12.60
C ASP A 675 0.35 7.42 12.27
N LEU A 676 -0.66 6.96 13.00
CA LEU A 676 -2.05 7.40 12.81
C LEU A 676 -2.23 8.92 13.04
N GLU A 677 -1.53 9.49 14.03
CA GLU A 677 -1.63 10.90 14.39
C GLU A 677 -0.93 11.77 13.32
N THR A 678 0.21 11.33 12.77
CA THR A 678 0.90 11.98 11.63
C THR A 678 -0.07 12.20 10.48
N VAL A 679 -0.81 11.17 10.08
CA VAL A 679 -1.78 11.25 8.97
C VAL A 679 -2.97 12.13 9.34
N PHE A 680 -3.48 12.03 10.57
CA PHE A 680 -4.63 12.84 11.01
C PHE A 680 -4.31 14.34 11.07
N ARG A 681 -3.09 14.67 11.51
CA ARG A 681 -2.60 16.04 11.62
C ARG A 681 -2.33 16.67 10.26
N PHE A 682 -1.99 15.88 9.25
CA PHE A 682 -1.70 16.38 7.90
C PHE A 682 -2.87 17.21 7.34
N GLU A 683 -2.57 18.45 6.97
CA GLU A 683 -3.53 19.38 6.39
C GLU A 683 -3.04 19.89 5.03
N PRO A 684 -3.65 19.42 3.92
CA PRO A 684 -3.21 19.75 2.56
C PRO A 684 -3.07 21.24 2.27
N PHE A 685 -3.96 22.08 2.82
CA PHE A 685 -3.95 23.53 2.54
C PHE A 685 -3.14 24.37 3.52
N ALA A 686 -2.60 23.75 4.57
CA ALA A 686 -1.76 24.39 5.59
C ALA A 686 -0.38 23.74 5.68
N LEU A 687 0.07 23.05 4.62
CA LEU A 687 1.34 22.31 4.58
C LEU A 687 2.54 23.11 5.12
N ILE A 688 2.64 24.39 4.75
CA ILE A 688 3.77 25.26 5.15
C ILE A 688 3.76 25.54 6.66
N ASP A 689 2.57 25.64 7.27
CA ASP A 689 2.42 25.87 8.71
C ASP A 689 2.74 24.61 9.55
N GLN A 690 2.92 23.47 8.88
CA GLN A 690 3.13 22.15 9.50
C GLN A 690 4.57 21.66 9.44
N VAL A 691 5.47 22.40 8.79
CA VAL A 691 6.85 21.98 8.56
C VAL A 691 7.83 23.00 9.12
N ASP A 692 8.97 22.51 9.64
CA ASP A 692 9.96 23.37 10.28
C ASP A 692 10.56 24.39 9.30
N ALA A 693 10.53 25.67 9.69
CA ALA A 693 11.11 26.81 8.98
C ALA A 693 12.65 26.93 9.11
N GLY A 694 13.34 25.84 9.47
CA GLY A 694 14.81 25.81 9.58
C GLY A 694 15.52 26.06 8.24
N PRO A 695 16.87 26.07 8.20
CA PRO A 695 17.62 26.27 6.97
C PRO A 695 17.23 25.25 5.89
N GLY A 696 16.79 25.73 4.71
CA GLY A 696 16.23 24.89 3.64
C GLY A 696 14.76 24.49 3.83
N GLY A 697 14.09 24.98 4.87
CA GLY A 697 12.64 24.92 5.05
C GLY A 697 11.89 25.81 4.06
N PRO A 698 10.56 25.64 3.92
CA PRO A 698 9.80 26.45 3.00
C PRO A 698 9.77 27.91 3.46
N SER A 699 9.75 28.80 2.48
CA SER A 699 9.52 30.23 2.71
C SER A 699 8.02 30.47 2.90
N PRO A 700 7.59 31.52 3.62
CA PRO A 700 6.21 32.01 3.55
C PRO A 700 5.71 32.23 2.10
N ALA A 701 6.62 32.50 1.16
CA ALA A 701 6.33 32.59 -0.27
C ALA A 701 5.86 31.27 -0.91
N ASP A 702 6.15 30.12 -0.29
CA ASP A 702 5.65 28.80 -0.70
C ASP A 702 4.21 28.54 -0.23
N SER A 703 3.55 29.50 0.42
CA SER A 703 2.15 29.38 0.82
C SER A 703 1.23 29.17 -0.38
N LEU A 704 0.21 28.33 -0.21
CA LEU A 704 -0.72 28.01 -1.28
C LEU A 704 -1.66 29.19 -1.56
N SER A 705 -1.54 29.77 -2.76
CA SER A 705 -2.39 30.86 -3.23
C SER A 705 -3.83 30.37 -3.48
N MET A 706 -4.79 31.29 -3.58
CA MET A 706 -6.17 30.93 -3.92
C MET A 706 -6.28 30.25 -5.30
N ALA A 707 -5.50 30.69 -6.28
CA ALA A 707 -5.40 30.03 -7.58
C ALA A 707 -4.80 28.62 -7.44
N GLY A 708 -3.72 28.48 -6.66
CA GLY A 708 -3.10 27.18 -6.36
C GLY A 708 -4.05 26.21 -5.65
N ARG A 709 -4.87 26.68 -4.70
CA ARG A 709 -5.90 25.86 -4.03
C ARG A 709 -6.85 25.21 -5.02
N SER A 710 -7.25 25.91 -6.07
CA SER A 710 -8.13 25.36 -7.12
C SER A 710 -7.47 24.28 -7.98
N ARG A 711 -6.13 24.20 -7.95
CA ARG A 711 -5.34 23.22 -8.67
C ARG A 711 -5.07 21.94 -7.88
N VAL A 712 -5.20 21.98 -6.56
CA VAL A 712 -5.12 20.77 -5.71
C VAL A 712 -6.37 19.92 -5.90
N LYS A 713 -6.21 18.76 -6.52
CA LYS A 713 -7.29 17.80 -6.79
C LYS A 713 -7.68 16.99 -5.57
N GLY A 714 -6.73 16.75 -4.67
CA GLY A 714 -6.92 16.04 -3.41
C GLY A 714 -5.65 15.35 -2.92
N ILE A 715 -5.84 14.25 -2.20
CA ILE A 715 -4.76 13.52 -1.51
C ILE A 715 -4.76 12.05 -1.90
N GLU A 716 -3.58 11.43 -1.81
CA GLU A 716 -3.38 10.00 -2.06
C GLU A 716 -2.44 9.40 -1.02
N ALA A 717 -2.87 8.29 -0.40
CA ALA A 717 -1.95 7.42 0.31
C ALA A 717 -1.32 6.42 -0.65
N THR A 718 -0.06 6.09 -0.46
CA THR A 718 0.66 5.10 -1.29
C THR A 718 1.03 3.89 -0.44
N LEU A 719 1.00 2.70 -1.04
CA LEU A 719 1.56 1.49 -0.44
C LEU A 719 2.49 0.84 -1.44
N PHE A 720 3.76 1.22 -1.36
CA PHE A 720 4.86 0.51 -2.01
C PHE A 720 5.04 -0.88 -1.36
N SER A 721 5.49 -1.86 -2.15
CA SER A 721 5.32 -3.28 -1.80
C SER A 721 6.60 -4.07 -1.57
N GLU A 722 7.78 -3.44 -1.49
CA GLU A 722 9.07 -4.12 -1.21
C GLU A 722 9.01 -4.97 0.07
N THR A 723 8.27 -4.50 1.08
CA THR A 723 8.08 -5.21 2.36
C THR A 723 6.72 -5.92 2.50
N VAL A 724 5.81 -5.76 1.53
CA VAL A 724 4.44 -6.32 1.59
C VAL A 724 4.41 -7.72 0.95
N ARG A 725 5.11 -8.65 1.61
CA ARG A 725 5.36 -10.03 1.12
C ARG A 725 4.32 -11.06 1.57
N ALA A 726 3.17 -10.61 2.10
CA ALA A 726 2.08 -11.47 2.53
C ALA A 726 0.77 -10.67 2.60
N PRO A 727 -0.41 -11.28 2.31
CA PRO A 727 -1.67 -10.54 2.25
C PRO A 727 -2.03 -9.81 3.55
N TRP A 728 -1.76 -10.40 4.71
CA TRP A 728 -2.07 -9.79 6.01
C TRP A 728 -1.32 -8.47 6.24
N ARG A 729 -0.15 -8.29 5.60
CA ARG A 729 0.65 -7.06 5.71
C ARG A 729 -0.04 -5.87 5.07
N ILE A 730 -0.90 -6.06 4.05
CA ILE A 730 -1.70 -4.97 3.48
C ILE A 730 -2.54 -4.32 4.58
N GLY A 731 -3.27 -5.13 5.35
CA GLY A 731 -4.05 -4.63 6.47
C GLY A 731 -3.19 -3.94 7.52
N HIS A 732 -2.04 -4.53 7.86
CA HIS A 732 -1.14 -3.98 8.87
C HIS A 732 -0.58 -2.62 8.48
N MET A 733 -0.14 -2.48 7.22
CA MET A 733 0.47 -1.26 6.70
C MET A 733 -0.56 -0.18 6.40
N LEU A 734 -1.76 -0.53 5.93
CA LEU A 734 -2.79 0.48 5.62
C LEU A 734 -3.53 0.97 6.88
N LEU A 735 -3.78 0.09 7.85
CA LEU A 735 -4.76 0.35 8.90
C LEU A 735 -4.12 0.42 10.28
N PRO A 736 -4.58 1.34 11.15
CA PRO A 736 -5.80 2.15 10.99
C PRO A 736 -5.62 3.47 10.21
N ARG A 737 -4.40 3.84 9.80
CA ARG A 737 -4.07 5.18 9.27
C ARG A 737 -4.80 5.57 7.97
N LEU A 738 -5.24 4.62 7.14
CA LEU A 738 -6.07 4.90 5.97
C LEU A 738 -7.38 5.62 6.32
N PHE A 739 -7.93 5.39 7.52
CA PHE A 739 -9.11 6.11 7.97
C PHE A 739 -8.82 7.58 8.28
N ALA A 740 -7.59 7.94 8.67
CA ALA A 740 -7.21 9.35 8.79
C ALA A 740 -7.15 10.03 7.40
N VAL A 741 -6.69 9.31 6.36
CA VAL A 741 -6.75 9.79 4.96
C VAL A 741 -8.19 10.02 4.52
N ALA A 742 -9.07 9.06 4.81
CA ALA A 742 -10.49 9.17 4.52
C ALA A 742 -11.11 10.42 5.17
N GLU A 743 -10.79 10.64 6.45
CA GLU A 743 -11.25 11.77 7.24
C GLU A 743 -10.69 13.10 6.72
N ARG A 744 -9.42 13.18 6.32
CA ARG A 744 -8.82 14.38 5.72
C ARG A 744 -9.27 14.65 4.28
N GLY A 745 -9.56 13.60 3.53
CA GLY A 745 -10.01 13.66 2.13
C GLY A 745 -11.50 14.02 1.99
N TRP A 746 -12.33 13.63 2.97
CA TRP A 746 -13.78 13.77 2.92
C TRP A 746 -14.29 14.96 3.75
N SER A 747 -13.91 15.05 5.02
CA SER A 747 -14.51 15.99 5.97
C SER A 747 -14.08 17.43 5.67
N VAL A 748 -14.88 18.38 6.13
CA VAL A 748 -14.53 19.81 6.07
C VAL A 748 -13.17 20.09 6.71
N ALA A 749 -12.54 21.20 6.31
CA ALA A 749 -11.28 21.61 6.91
C ALA A 749 -11.44 21.72 8.44
N PRO A 750 -10.54 21.13 9.22
CA PRO A 750 -10.64 21.14 10.67
C PRO A 750 -10.50 22.56 11.25
N GLU A 751 -11.26 22.84 12.29
CA GLU A 751 -11.36 24.15 12.93
C GLU A 751 -10.00 24.68 13.43
N TRP A 752 -9.14 23.79 13.92
CA TRP A 752 -7.83 24.17 14.46
C TRP A 752 -6.93 24.86 13.42
N ASN A 753 -7.20 24.69 12.12
CA ASN A 753 -6.44 25.36 11.06
C ASN A 753 -6.63 26.89 11.06
N ALA A 754 -7.73 27.39 11.61
CA ALA A 754 -8.01 28.82 11.71
C ALA A 754 -7.55 29.42 13.05
N LEU A 755 -7.04 28.59 13.96
CA LEU A 755 -6.66 28.97 15.32
C LEU A 755 -5.13 29.00 15.47
N GLN A 756 -4.64 29.63 16.54
CA GLN A 756 -3.22 29.68 16.89
C GLN A 756 -3.00 29.44 18.38
N GLY A 757 -1.79 29.03 18.76
CA GLY A 757 -1.38 28.84 20.16
C GLY A 757 -2.29 27.88 20.94
N PRO A 758 -2.56 28.14 22.24
CA PRO A 758 -3.32 27.25 23.10
C PRO A 758 -4.74 26.90 22.60
N ALA A 759 -5.40 27.83 21.89
CA ALA A 759 -6.72 27.58 21.32
C ALA A 759 -6.68 26.54 20.20
N ARG A 760 -5.65 26.61 19.34
CA ARG A 760 -5.38 25.59 18.32
C ARG A 760 -5.12 24.24 18.94
N ASP A 761 -4.27 24.20 19.96
CA ASP A 761 -3.88 22.94 20.62
C ASP A 761 -5.09 22.28 21.29
N ALA A 762 -5.96 23.06 21.96
CA ALA A 762 -7.20 22.56 22.53
C ALA A 762 -8.18 22.04 21.47
N ALA A 763 -8.37 22.77 20.37
CA ALA A 763 -9.24 22.36 19.26
C ALA A 763 -8.72 21.08 18.58
N TYR A 764 -7.41 20.98 18.37
CA TYR A 764 -6.76 19.79 17.84
C TYR A 764 -6.93 18.59 18.78
N ALA A 765 -6.62 18.74 20.07
CA ALA A 765 -6.74 17.68 21.06
C ALA A 765 -8.18 17.14 21.16
N ALA A 766 -9.17 18.04 21.11
CA ALA A 766 -10.58 17.68 21.10
C ALA A 766 -10.94 16.89 19.82
N ALA A 767 -10.49 17.36 18.65
CA ALA A 767 -10.78 16.68 17.40
C ALA A 767 -10.07 15.32 17.27
N TRP A 768 -8.82 15.22 17.72
CA TRP A 768 -8.07 13.97 17.80
C TRP A 768 -8.77 12.96 18.72
N SER A 769 -9.22 13.41 19.89
CA SER A 769 -9.97 12.56 20.83
C SER A 769 -11.28 12.04 20.24
N ARG A 770 -12.04 12.88 19.51
CA ARG A 770 -13.26 12.46 18.79
C ARG A 770 -12.94 11.41 17.72
N PHE A 771 -11.91 11.66 16.91
CA PHE A 771 -11.49 10.74 15.85
C PHE A 771 -11.03 9.39 16.41
N ALA A 772 -10.12 9.38 17.39
CA ALA A 772 -9.62 8.15 18.01
C ALA A 772 -10.75 7.35 18.68
N THR A 773 -11.68 8.03 19.36
CA THR A 773 -12.86 7.40 19.96
C THR A 773 -13.74 6.74 18.90
N GLN A 774 -14.06 7.46 17.81
CA GLN A 774 -14.88 6.95 16.73
C GLN A 774 -14.21 5.76 16.02
N LEU A 775 -12.90 5.85 15.81
CA LEU A 775 -12.11 4.81 15.17
C LEU A 775 -12.09 3.52 16.01
N GLY A 776 -11.68 3.61 17.28
CA GLY A 776 -11.53 2.45 18.16
C GLY A 776 -12.84 1.80 18.59
N LEU A 777 -13.89 2.59 18.83
CA LEU A 777 -15.17 2.07 19.35
C LEU A 777 -16.23 1.79 18.27
N ARG A 778 -16.11 2.35 17.05
CA ARG A 778 -17.10 2.14 15.97
C ARG A 778 -16.49 1.59 14.69
N VAL A 779 -15.45 2.22 14.16
CA VAL A 779 -14.94 1.90 12.81
C VAL A 779 -14.20 0.57 12.78
N LEU A 780 -13.24 0.33 13.68
CA LEU A 780 -12.47 -0.92 13.71
C LEU A 780 -13.32 -2.16 14.09
N PRO A 781 -14.22 -2.11 15.11
CA PRO A 781 -15.11 -3.23 15.39
C PRO A 781 -16.03 -3.57 14.21
N ARG A 782 -16.48 -2.55 13.47
CA ARG A 782 -17.24 -2.75 12.23
C ARG A 782 -16.38 -3.38 11.14
N LEU A 783 -15.14 -2.94 10.98
CA LEU A 783 -14.21 -3.52 10.01
C LEU A 783 -13.97 -5.01 10.29
N ASP A 784 -13.71 -5.38 11.55
CA ASP A 784 -13.53 -6.77 11.97
C ASP A 784 -14.73 -7.66 11.59
N ARG A 785 -15.95 -7.10 11.62
CA ARG A 785 -17.19 -7.80 11.25
C ARG A 785 -17.43 -7.82 9.74
N ASP A 786 -17.28 -6.69 9.05
CA ASP A 786 -17.70 -6.51 7.66
C ASP A 786 -16.63 -6.95 6.66
N LEU A 787 -15.35 -6.83 7.01
CA LEU A 787 -14.21 -7.20 6.16
C LEU A 787 -13.19 -8.02 6.97
N PRO A 788 -13.55 -9.26 7.38
CA PRO A 788 -12.66 -10.10 8.16
C PRO A 788 -11.35 -10.37 7.42
N GLY A 789 -10.27 -10.49 8.19
CA GLY A 789 -8.93 -10.79 7.67
C GLY A 789 -8.10 -9.58 7.22
N PHE A 790 -8.60 -8.34 7.38
CA PHE A 790 -7.74 -7.16 7.34
C PHE A 790 -7.08 -6.96 8.72
N ALA A 791 -5.86 -7.49 8.87
CA ALA A 791 -5.12 -7.41 10.12
C ALA A 791 -4.53 -6.01 10.34
N TYR A 792 -5.34 -5.05 10.78
CA TYR A 792 -4.87 -3.69 11.11
C TYR A 792 -3.76 -3.69 12.18
N ARG A 793 -2.86 -2.72 12.17
CA ARG A 793 -1.87 -2.60 13.25
C ARG A 793 -2.56 -2.33 14.59
N ILE A 794 -2.13 -3.04 15.63
CA ILE A 794 -2.43 -2.75 17.03
C ILE A 794 -1.10 -2.33 17.66
N ALA A 795 -1.00 -1.10 18.15
CA ALA A 795 0.21 -0.61 18.80
C ALA A 795 0.50 -1.36 20.11
N ALA A 796 1.78 -1.45 20.48
CA ALA A 796 2.14 -1.84 21.84
C ALA A 796 1.55 -0.83 22.86
N PRO A 797 1.08 -1.29 24.04
CA PRO A 797 0.61 -0.39 25.08
C PRO A 797 1.69 0.59 25.54
N GLY A 798 1.25 1.75 26.01
CA GLY A 798 2.11 2.64 26.79
C GLY A 798 2.14 2.19 28.24
N LEU A 799 3.32 2.18 28.87
CA LEU A 799 3.52 1.81 30.26
C LEU A 799 4.30 2.89 31.00
N VAL A 800 3.96 3.15 32.26
CA VAL A 800 4.76 4.00 33.15
C VAL A 800 4.73 3.46 34.56
N MET A 801 5.87 3.53 35.26
CA MET A 801 5.96 3.21 36.68
C MET A 801 5.72 4.46 37.52
N ARG A 802 4.79 4.40 38.48
CA ARG A 802 4.55 5.45 39.49
C ARG A 802 4.24 4.78 40.83
N ASP A 803 4.91 5.24 41.90
CA ASP A 803 4.66 4.77 43.26
C ASP A 803 4.69 3.24 43.43
N GLY A 804 5.59 2.55 42.73
CA GLY A 804 5.72 1.08 42.76
C GLY A 804 4.65 0.31 41.97
N GLN A 805 3.82 1.02 41.19
CA GLN A 805 2.77 0.45 40.35
C GLN A 805 3.03 0.74 38.86
N VAL A 806 2.61 -0.19 38.00
CA VAL A 806 2.57 0.01 36.54
C VAL A 806 1.19 0.51 36.14
N LEU A 807 1.17 1.66 35.49
CA LEU A 807 0.01 2.18 34.78
C LEU A 807 0.17 1.88 33.30
N ALA A 808 -0.94 1.59 32.62
CA ALA A 808 -0.94 1.30 31.19
C ALA A 808 -2.10 2.00 30.48
N ASN A 809 -1.90 2.30 29.20
CA ASN A 809 -2.94 2.77 28.30
C ASN A 809 -2.72 2.25 26.87
N ALA A 810 -3.74 2.40 26.02
CA ALA A 810 -3.71 1.98 24.61
C ALA A 810 -3.80 3.20 23.68
N GLU A 811 -3.31 3.04 22.45
CA GLU A 811 -3.38 4.08 21.39
C GLU A 811 -4.82 4.44 21.02
N LEU A 812 -5.75 3.48 21.07
CA LEU A 812 -7.15 3.70 20.72
C LEU A 812 -8.09 3.24 21.84
N PRO A 813 -9.12 4.03 22.19
CA PRO A 813 -10.19 3.60 23.07
C PRO A 813 -10.88 2.34 22.55
N GLY A 814 -11.22 1.41 23.44
CA GLY A 814 -11.89 0.16 23.09
C GLY A 814 -10.99 -1.07 23.02
N PHE A 815 -9.66 -0.89 22.97
CA PHE A 815 -8.74 -2.00 23.13
C PHE A 815 -8.68 -2.46 24.59
N VAL A 816 -8.71 -3.78 24.78
CA VAL A 816 -8.65 -4.42 26.09
C VAL A 816 -7.19 -4.67 26.42
N LEU A 817 -6.70 -4.08 27.51
CA LEU A 817 -5.34 -4.36 28.00
C LEU A 817 -5.35 -5.61 28.87
N ARG A 818 -4.45 -6.56 28.57
CA ARG A 818 -4.22 -7.76 29.38
C ARG A 818 -2.76 -7.82 29.79
N TYR A 819 -2.49 -8.46 30.93
CA TYR A 819 -1.16 -8.48 31.51
C TYR A 819 -0.77 -9.84 32.12
N THR A 820 0.53 -10.03 32.28
CA THR A 820 1.16 -11.12 33.04
C THR A 820 2.20 -10.52 34.01
N THR A 821 2.56 -11.27 35.04
CA THR A 821 3.53 -10.84 36.08
C THR A 821 4.80 -11.70 36.09
N ASP A 822 4.88 -12.72 35.23
CA ASP A 822 6.01 -13.65 35.13
C ASP A 822 6.93 -13.36 33.93
N GLY A 823 6.63 -12.30 33.15
CA GLY A 823 7.36 -11.93 31.94
C GLY A 823 6.92 -12.64 30.66
N SER A 824 5.95 -13.56 30.72
CA SER A 824 5.36 -14.18 29.52
C SER A 824 4.51 -13.19 28.73
N ASP A 825 4.29 -13.42 27.43
CA ASP A 825 3.39 -12.56 26.65
C ASP A 825 1.92 -12.85 27.00
N PRO A 826 1.08 -11.83 27.28
CA PRO A 826 -0.33 -12.02 27.55
C PRO A 826 -1.06 -12.67 26.39
N ASP A 827 -1.99 -13.56 26.71
CA ASP A 827 -2.94 -14.16 25.80
C ASP A 827 -4.39 -13.69 26.11
N ARG A 828 -5.37 -14.27 25.42
CA ARG A 828 -6.79 -13.92 25.59
C ARG A 828 -7.36 -14.29 26.96
N ASP A 829 -6.71 -15.21 27.67
CA ASP A 829 -7.16 -15.78 28.94
C ASP A 829 -6.46 -15.08 30.13
N SER A 830 -5.37 -14.35 29.84
CA SER A 830 -4.62 -13.52 30.78
C SER A 830 -5.50 -12.43 31.41
N PRO A 831 -5.30 -12.06 32.69
CA PRO A 831 -6.13 -11.07 33.38
C PRO A 831 -6.23 -9.73 32.64
N VAL A 832 -7.44 -9.15 32.63
CA VAL A 832 -7.68 -7.80 32.11
C VAL A 832 -7.16 -6.78 33.12
N MET A 833 -6.43 -5.78 32.63
CA MET A 833 -5.96 -4.66 33.45
C MET A 833 -7.10 -3.67 33.67
N THR A 834 -7.66 -3.63 34.88
CA THR A 834 -8.73 -2.71 35.28
C THR A 834 -8.23 -1.51 36.09
N GLY A 835 -6.93 -1.46 36.40
CA GLY A 835 -6.28 -0.42 37.19
C GLY A 835 -4.76 -0.64 37.28
N PRO A 836 -4.04 0.18 38.05
CA PRO A 836 -2.59 0.02 38.24
C PRO A 836 -2.22 -1.35 38.82
N ILE A 837 -1.11 -1.92 38.38
CA ILE A 837 -0.63 -3.24 38.83
C ILE A 837 0.63 -3.08 39.70
N GLU A 838 0.64 -3.68 40.89
CA GLU A 838 1.86 -3.73 41.71
C GLU A 838 3.00 -4.45 40.99
N VAL A 839 4.20 -3.86 40.99
CA VAL A 839 5.38 -4.46 40.34
C VAL A 839 5.85 -5.67 41.15
N LYS A 840 5.46 -6.88 40.72
CA LYS A 840 5.96 -8.17 41.23
C LYS A 840 6.66 -8.90 40.08
N GLY A 841 7.95 -8.62 39.88
CA GLY A 841 8.74 -9.19 38.78
C GLY A 841 8.64 -8.36 37.50
N THR A 842 8.54 -9.04 36.35
CA THR A 842 8.39 -8.40 35.03
C THR A 842 6.92 -8.32 34.68
N ILE A 843 6.41 -7.10 34.56
CA ILE A 843 5.04 -6.85 34.09
C ILE A 843 5.07 -6.75 32.58
N THR A 844 4.35 -7.64 31.89
CA THR A 844 4.17 -7.60 30.43
C THR A 844 2.72 -7.29 30.13
N VAL A 845 2.46 -6.33 29.23
CA VAL A 845 1.11 -5.88 28.87
C VAL A 845 0.96 -5.88 27.35
N ALA A 846 -0.17 -6.37 26.85
CA ALA A 846 -0.54 -6.31 25.44
C ALA A 846 -1.96 -5.75 25.26
N ALA A 847 -2.18 -5.06 24.14
CA ALA A 847 -3.51 -4.58 23.74
C ALA A 847 -4.20 -5.60 22.86
N PHE A 848 -5.49 -5.83 23.11
CA PHE A 848 -6.34 -6.72 22.34
C PHE A 848 -7.46 -5.94 21.67
N SER A 849 -7.71 -6.21 20.39
CA SER A 849 -8.90 -5.70 19.73
C SER A 849 -10.18 -6.29 20.36
N PRO A 850 -11.35 -5.67 20.12
CA PRO A 850 -12.63 -6.27 20.50
C PRO A 850 -12.89 -7.64 19.89
N ALA A 851 -12.27 -7.93 18.73
CA ALA A 851 -12.28 -9.26 18.11
C ALA A 851 -11.27 -10.26 18.71
N GLY A 852 -10.51 -9.85 19.74
CA GLY A 852 -9.58 -10.72 20.49
C GLY A 852 -8.19 -10.86 19.87
N ARG A 853 -7.83 -10.06 18.86
CA ARG A 853 -6.49 -10.09 18.27
C ARG A 853 -5.51 -9.28 19.12
N ALA A 854 -4.39 -9.87 19.48
CA ALA A 854 -3.33 -9.21 20.23
C ALA A 854 -2.42 -8.35 19.33
N GLY A 855 -1.96 -7.22 19.87
CA GLY A 855 -0.78 -6.49 19.39
C GLY A 855 0.52 -6.96 20.07
N PRO A 856 1.66 -6.32 19.76
CA PRO A 856 2.91 -6.57 20.46
C PRO A 856 2.83 -6.15 21.93
N SER A 857 3.59 -6.84 22.78
CA SER A 857 3.66 -6.54 24.21
C SER A 857 4.64 -5.40 24.52
N ALA A 858 4.34 -4.64 25.58
CA ALA A 858 5.30 -3.76 26.27
C ALA A 858 5.65 -4.37 27.64
N ARG A 859 6.84 -4.06 28.17
CA ARG A 859 7.34 -4.65 29.41
C ARG A 859 7.95 -3.60 30.32
N ILE A 860 7.72 -3.74 31.62
CA ILE A 860 8.48 -3.06 32.68
C ILE A 860 9.10 -4.15 33.56
N VAL A 861 10.43 -4.13 33.65
CA VAL A 861 11.20 -5.02 34.54
C VAL A 861 11.44 -4.27 35.85
N ARG A 862 11.24 -4.93 37.00
CA ARG A 862 11.65 -4.36 38.28
C ARG A 862 13.17 -4.09 38.24
N PRO A 863 13.61 -2.85 38.46
CA PRO A 863 15.04 -2.53 38.49
C PRO A 863 15.78 -3.26 39.63
#